data_AF-A0AA37M878-F1
#
_entry.id   AF-A0AA37M878-F1
#
_cell.length_a   1.000
_cell.length_b   1.000
_cell.length_c   1.000
_cell.angle_alpha   90.00
_cell.angle_beta   90.00
_cell.angle_gamma   90.00
#
_symmetry.space_group_name_H-M   'P 1'
#
loop_
_entity.id
_entity.type
_entity.pdbx_description
1 polymer ?
#
loop_
_entity_poly.entity_id
_entity_poly.type
_entity_poly.pdbx_seq_one_letter_code
_entity_poly.pdbx_strand_id
1 'polypeptide(L)'
;MFGLFDGLSVANFAKLTDLSGGEDLARLLPDDLRVKLGSLSLDAMSLGLSAPGGAVSLDDVSITVGMPQIDMTVVPGFTIDALNATFDVADPLNRRSARSLNATLGGDLTLLGAPFDVMVTLPEVAAVARLTRPAAISLSSLFDEAGIGMPSDIGVGQLRVAELEVSADKAGAFGFATALAPAPGWSIDLGPVPLTVKDVTVVASRGSGTSSVAINGTIAFGTAFSLAGRYQSPGNFVFRGEIPSVRLSAIVATLTDDGLALPSGFDIDLEGTYARIEKAGADYSFQVATTMASLGTVVLEVRRTTARGGTWGIATGIDLTGLRLSRLPGLDGLKPFEDVFQLSELIVVVASFADPAFTFPALAAFQGPTLRTGNVNLPAQALGGGVIRGFNVSARWTLDASKQQTLLKNLLGLHASLDITLQVGADPAANSRLFVSMTTKIRNLDFACRFGGAIAGGQIELFLTGILQVPIQGRPTRFDLTLMFVANGAFLSGSMQGTLDFGDLKLSNLALVIGTDWEGLPSLGLAATLDIEGLDSSVAVFFDSTDPSRSLLAGSVSDITLKGVIDKFAGAVLPSTVDDVLDQIALEGTDPFRVPSSLAQSLDNLDLTAVAAALKTGGVTLATASQNTLVVALPGGGRWAVTDLVNMLHYDLSLQGSEIVVKLDPQIYLAPQQTMLGAITFPQGLFFNTGLRLLFLKAQAKVMVRPSQGLLIDGAMDKIVIGTETLFCVSSLDGKTGPVVSGATFAQPQLPEPRRSPHLIVDGSLDLLGIKRAVSVSVTKQGFLFTLKGSIASLLDADLDGTFTGLKALNIGGHLNVGLDTFDLGPLGKITITTGAGGEFRVGVVGEAIGAWFAGSFAFAGQTLTLPRFDLDTRTESLPKLAANVFDLVKTALLDFLKDAERWAKLVADGIISGVKDVEAVLRDTFHKSLDEAKKIVDEVSGKVKTCAMTTAASIL
;
A
#
# COMPACT_ATOMS: atom_id res chain seq x y z
N MET A 1 -40.58 -56.43 76.31
CA MET A 1 -39.62 -57.08 77.23
C MET A 1 -38.45 -57.61 76.40
N PHE A 2 -37.24 -57.65 76.94
CA PHE A 2 -36.05 -58.15 76.22
C PHE A 2 -35.13 -58.90 77.17
N GLY A 3 -34.48 -59.97 76.69
CA GLY A 3 -33.50 -60.76 77.43
C GLY A 3 -32.36 -61.22 76.52
N LEU A 4 -31.14 -61.20 77.06
CA LEU A 4 -29.94 -61.80 76.49
C LEU A 4 -29.60 -63.07 77.27
N PHE A 5 -29.19 -64.10 76.56
CA PHE A 5 -28.92 -65.41 77.12
C PHE A 5 -27.53 -65.86 76.67
N ASP A 6 -26.75 -66.40 77.61
CA ASP A 6 -25.43 -66.94 77.35
C ASP A 6 -25.43 -68.43 77.70
N GLY A 7 -25.00 -69.28 76.76
CA GLY A 7 -24.89 -70.74 76.94
C GLY A 7 -26.23 -71.50 77.06
N LEU A 8 -27.38 -70.88 76.79
CA LEU A 8 -28.68 -71.54 76.88
C LEU A 8 -28.94 -72.44 75.66
N SER A 9 -28.67 -73.74 75.79
CA SER A 9 -28.86 -74.70 74.70
C SER A 9 -30.34 -74.99 74.42
N VAL A 10 -30.71 -74.98 73.13
CA VAL A 10 -32.03 -75.36 72.61
C VAL A 10 -31.88 -76.61 71.75
N ALA A 11 -32.59 -77.69 72.07
CA ALA A 11 -32.43 -78.96 71.36
C ALA A 11 -32.97 -78.92 69.91
N ASN A 12 -34.00 -78.12 69.64
CA ASN A 12 -34.58 -77.89 68.31
C ASN A 12 -35.56 -76.71 68.33
N PHE A 13 -35.95 -76.21 67.15
CA PHE A 13 -36.93 -75.14 67.00
C PHE A 13 -38.32 -75.45 67.57
N ALA A 14 -38.70 -76.72 67.72
CA ALA A 14 -40.00 -77.09 68.26
C ALA A 14 -40.17 -76.65 69.73
N LYS A 15 -39.06 -76.45 70.47
CA LYS A 15 -39.08 -75.88 71.83
C LYS A 15 -39.44 -74.39 71.89
N LEU A 16 -39.45 -73.70 70.76
CA LEU A 16 -39.79 -72.28 70.64
C LEU A 16 -41.23 -72.06 70.14
N THR A 17 -41.94 -73.13 69.77
CA THR A 17 -43.30 -73.10 69.17
C THR A 17 -44.32 -72.36 70.02
N ASP A 18 -44.31 -72.56 71.33
CA ASP A 18 -45.27 -71.92 72.24
C ASP A 18 -45.08 -70.39 72.31
N LEU A 19 -43.86 -69.92 72.03
CA LEU A 19 -43.49 -68.51 72.04
C LEU A 19 -43.71 -67.86 70.67
N SER A 20 -43.36 -68.57 69.58
CA SER A 20 -43.58 -68.09 68.21
C SER A 20 -45.02 -68.29 67.70
N GLY A 21 -45.83 -69.08 68.41
CA GLY A 21 -47.21 -69.39 68.03
C GLY A 21 -47.37 -70.45 66.92
N GLY A 22 -46.31 -71.23 66.61
CA GLY A 22 -46.36 -72.31 65.62
C GLY A 22 -45.00 -72.84 65.13
N GLU A 23 -45.01 -73.97 64.43
CA GLU A 23 -43.82 -74.83 64.15
C GLU A 23 -43.05 -74.50 62.84
N ASP A 24 -43.33 -73.36 62.21
CA ASP A 24 -42.81 -72.97 60.89
C ASP A 24 -41.51 -72.15 60.93
N LEU A 25 -40.96 -71.84 62.10
CA LEU A 25 -39.67 -71.12 62.22
C LEU A 25 -38.57 -71.79 61.39
N ALA A 26 -38.42 -73.11 61.54
CA ALA A 26 -37.42 -73.87 60.78
C ALA A 26 -37.69 -73.86 59.27
N ARG A 27 -38.94 -73.65 58.81
CA ARG A 27 -39.29 -73.63 57.38
C ARG A 27 -38.81 -72.36 56.67
N LEU A 28 -38.60 -71.27 57.41
CA LEU A 28 -38.01 -70.05 56.84
C LEU A 28 -36.53 -70.23 56.50
N LEU A 29 -35.85 -71.12 57.21
CA LEU A 29 -34.45 -71.38 56.97
C LEU A 29 -34.26 -72.05 55.59
N PRO A 30 -33.18 -71.73 54.87
CA PRO A 30 -32.79 -72.43 53.65
C PRO A 30 -32.68 -73.95 53.85
N ASP A 31 -32.98 -74.75 52.81
CA ASP A 31 -32.99 -76.24 52.89
C ASP A 31 -31.62 -76.81 53.33
N ASP A 32 -30.53 -76.20 52.86
CA ASP A 32 -29.15 -76.54 53.20
C ASP A 32 -28.82 -76.28 54.67
N LEU A 33 -29.38 -75.22 55.27
CA LEU A 33 -29.23 -74.93 56.69
C LEU A 33 -30.09 -75.89 57.54
N ARG A 34 -31.33 -76.18 57.10
CA ARG A 34 -32.25 -77.08 57.81
C ARG A 34 -31.68 -78.48 58.03
N VAL A 35 -30.92 -79.02 57.09
CA VAL A 35 -30.34 -80.38 57.19
C VAL A 35 -29.04 -80.43 58.01
N LYS A 36 -28.42 -79.27 58.31
CA LYS A 36 -27.18 -79.15 59.07
C LYS A 36 -27.38 -78.70 60.52
N LEU A 37 -28.63 -78.54 60.98
CA LEU A 37 -28.94 -78.05 62.33
C LEU A 37 -28.31 -78.95 63.41
N GLY A 38 -27.23 -78.45 64.02
CA GLY A 38 -26.51 -79.10 65.13
C GLY A 38 -26.95 -78.55 66.49
N SER A 39 -25.98 -78.22 67.35
CA SER A 39 -26.28 -77.54 68.63
C SER A 39 -26.79 -76.11 68.38
N LEU A 40 -27.98 -75.79 68.92
CA LEU A 40 -28.55 -74.45 68.89
C LEU A 40 -28.43 -73.80 70.27
N SER A 41 -28.21 -72.49 70.30
CA SER A 41 -28.31 -71.67 71.51
C SER A 41 -29.40 -70.62 71.35
N LEU A 42 -30.16 -70.34 72.41
CA LEU A 42 -30.97 -69.14 72.47
C LEU A 42 -30.03 -68.01 72.93
N ASP A 43 -29.85 -66.99 72.09
CA ASP A 43 -28.90 -65.89 72.36
C ASP A 43 -29.65 -64.63 72.82
N ALA A 44 -30.83 -64.37 72.24
CA ALA A 44 -31.68 -63.24 72.63
C ALA A 44 -33.16 -63.52 72.38
N MET A 45 -34.02 -62.82 73.13
CA MET A 45 -35.47 -62.81 72.89
C MET A 45 -36.06 -61.45 73.24
N SER A 46 -36.94 -60.95 72.39
CA SER A 46 -37.74 -59.76 72.62
C SER A 46 -39.23 -60.08 72.48
N LEU A 47 -40.07 -59.39 73.27
CA LEU A 47 -41.52 -59.54 73.30
C LEU A 47 -42.16 -58.15 73.27
N GLY A 48 -42.84 -57.79 72.20
CA GLY A 48 -43.67 -56.60 72.10
C GLY A 48 -45.06 -56.86 72.66
N LEU A 49 -45.43 -56.10 73.69
CA LEU A 49 -46.73 -56.20 74.35
C LEU A 49 -47.47 -54.87 74.21
N SER A 50 -48.73 -54.89 73.83
CA SER A 50 -49.63 -53.74 73.98
C SER A 50 -50.86 -54.12 74.79
N ALA A 51 -51.66 -53.12 75.14
CA ALA A 51 -52.92 -53.34 75.85
C ALA A 51 -54.08 -52.54 75.25
N PRO A 52 -54.41 -52.72 73.95
CA PRO A 52 -55.48 -52.00 73.30
C PRO A 52 -56.82 -52.33 73.99
N GLY A 53 -57.44 -51.32 74.60
CA GLY A 53 -58.69 -51.51 75.36
C GLY A 53 -58.55 -52.21 76.73
N GLY A 54 -57.33 -52.34 77.27
CA GLY A 54 -57.08 -52.86 78.62
C GLY A 54 -56.79 -54.36 78.72
N ALA A 55 -56.81 -55.10 77.60
CA ALA A 55 -56.37 -56.49 77.53
C ALA A 55 -54.95 -56.56 76.97
N VAL A 56 -54.03 -57.21 77.69
CA VAL A 56 -52.64 -57.40 77.24
C VAL A 56 -52.62 -58.34 76.03
N SER A 57 -52.08 -57.87 74.90
CA SER A 57 -51.77 -58.65 73.71
C SER A 57 -50.26 -58.78 73.53
N LEU A 58 -49.84 -59.92 72.95
CA LEU A 58 -48.49 -60.13 72.44
C LEU A 58 -48.52 -59.80 70.96
N ASP A 59 -47.98 -58.64 70.61
CA ASP A 59 -48.05 -58.08 69.26
C ASP A 59 -46.86 -58.56 68.42
N ASP A 60 -45.70 -58.75 69.04
CA ASP A 60 -44.52 -59.26 68.35
C ASP A 60 -43.62 -60.08 69.28
N VAL A 61 -42.89 -61.03 68.69
CA VAL A 61 -41.86 -61.85 69.33
C VAL A 61 -40.64 -61.85 68.40
N SER A 62 -39.48 -61.44 68.90
CA SER A 62 -38.19 -61.63 68.22
C SER A 62 -37.40 -62.70 68.97
N ILE A 63 -36.88 -63.72 68.26
CA ILE A 63 -36.08 -64.81 68.84
C ILE A 63 -34.78 -64.92 68.06
N THR A 64 -33.63 -64.72 68.72
CA THR A 64 -32.31 -64.91 68.12
C THR A 64 -31.71 -66.24 68.57
N VAL A 65 -31.41 -67.10 67.61
CA VAL A 65 -30.84 -68.45 67.82
C VAL A 65 -29.45 -68.52 67.24
N GLY A 66 -28.45 -68.83 68.06
CA GLY A 66 -27.07 -69.07 67.65
C GLY A 66 -26.87 -70.47 67.07
N MET A 67 -26.07 -70.56 66.01
CA MET A 67 -25.70 -71.77 65.29
C MET A 67 -24.17 -71.79 65.06
N PRO A 68 -23.36 -71.92 66.13
CA PRO A 68 -21.92 -71.66 66.11
C PRO A 68 -21.06 -72.70 65.36
N GLN A 69 -21.66 -73.78 64.85
CA GLN A 69 -20.96 -74.88 64.17
C GLN A 69 -21.42 -75.10 62.72
N ILE A 70 -22.17 -74.15 62.16
CA ILE A 70 -22.74 -74.27 60.82
C ILE A 70 -22.16 -73.22 59.89
N ASP A 71 -21.57 -73.70 58.80
CA ASP A 71 -21.17 -72.88 57.66
C ASP A 71 -22.32 -72.79 56.65
N MET A 72 -22.65 -71.57 56.24
CA MET A 72 -23.67 -71.33 55.21
C MET A 72 -23.06 -70.56 54.05
N THR A 73 -23.18 -71.12 52.84
CA THR A 73 -22.86 -70.41 51.60
C THR A 73 -24.04 -69.52 51.22
N VAL A 74 -23.85 -68.21 51.29
CA VAL A 74 -24.91 -67.24 50.99
C VAL A 74 -25.04 -67.03 49.47
N VAL A 75 -23.88 -66.90 48.82
CA VAL A 75 -23.68 -66.86 47.36
C VAL A 75 -22.33 -67.52 47.04
N PRO A 76 -22.07 -67.95 45.79
CA PRO A 76 -20.78 -68.55 45.44
C PRO A 76 -19.60 -67.67 45.86
N GLY A 77 -18.70 -68.20 46.69
CA GLY A 77 -17.54 -67.47 47.23
C GLY A 77 -17.74 -66.85 48.63
N PHE A 78 -18.96 -66.89 49.19
CA PHE A 78 -19.31 -66.22 50.46
C PHE A 78 -19.85 -67.21 51.47
N THR A 79 -19.03 -67.57 52.47
CA THR A 79 -19.41 -68.50 53.54
C THR A 79 -19.43 -67.78 54.89
N ILE A 80 -20.55 -67.89 55.62
CA ILE A 80 -20.69 -67.37 56.99
C ILE A 80 -20.08 -68.40 57.96
N ASP A 81 -19.18 -67.96 58.84
CA ASP A 81 -18.43 -68.83 59.76
C ASP A 81 -19.14 -69.03 61.12
N ALA A 82 -19.90 -68.03 61.57
CA ALA A 82 -20.67 -68.08 62.81
C ALA A 82 -22.06 -67.47 62.56
N LEU A 83 -23.10 -68.29 62.58
CA LEU A 83 -24.44 -67.89 62.16
C LEU A 83 -25.36 -67.69 63.38
N ASN A 84 -26.10 -66.59 63.40
CA ASN A 84 -27.27 -66.41 64.23
C ASN A 84 -28.51 -66.24 63.32
N ALA A 85 -29.66 -66.70 63.77
CA ALA A 85 -30.93 -66.49 63.09
C ALA A 85 -31.88 -65.75 64.02
N THR A 86 -32.27 -64.54 63.63
CA THR A 86 -33.30 -63.77 64.31
C THR A 86 -34.63 -63.98 63.59
N PHE A 87 -35.64 -64.46 64.31
CA PHE A 87 -36.99 -64.66 63.81
C PHE A 87 -37.90 -63.61 64.42
N ASP A 88 -38.53 -62.81 63.58
CA ASP A 88 -39.48 -61.79 63.99
C ASP A 88 -40.89 -62.25 63.62
N VAL A 89 -41.73 -62.46 64.63
CA VAL A 89 -43.10 -62.94 64.51
C VAL A 89 -44.05 -61.84 64.97
N ALA A 90 -44.84 -61.28 64.06
CA ALA A 90 -45.91 -60.36 64.41
C ALA A 90 -47.24 -61.12 64.56
N ASP A 91 -48.06 -60.69 65.53
CA ASP A 91 -49.31 -61.32 65.95
C ASP A 91 -49.16 -62.83 66.23
N PRO A 92 -48.15 -63.27 67.02
CA PRO A 92 -47.80 -64.69 67.19
C PRO A 92 -48.98 -65.53 67.69
N LEU A 93 -49.91 -64.96 68.46
CA LEU A 93 -51.04 -65.68 69.06
C LEU A 93 -52.36 -65.53 68.27
N ASN A 94 -52.37 -64.79 67.16
CA ASN A 94 -53.59 -64.52 66.40
C ASN A 94 -54.00 -65.72 65.52
N ARG A 95 -55.12 -66.37 65.87
CA ARG A 95 -55.65 -67.54 65.14
C ARG A 95 -56.59 -67.18 63.98
N ARG A 96 -56.90 -65.90 63.75
CA ARG A 96 -57.93 -65.45 62.79
C ARG A 96 -57.36 -64.90 61.49
N SER A 97 -56.13 -64.39 61.50
CA SER A 97 -55.41 -63.88 60.32
C SER A 97 -54.04 -64.56 60.22
N ALA A 98 -53.43 -64.53 59.03
CA ALA A 98 -52.06 -65.02 58.86
C ALA A 98 -51.11 -64.16 59.70
N ARG A 99 -50.38 -64.78 60.65
CA ARG A 99 -49.24 -64.13 61.32
C ARG A 99 -48.19 -63.75 60.29
N SER A 100 -47.48 -62.65 60.53
CA SER A 100 -46.32 -62.27 59.72
C SER A 100 -45.07 -62.85 60.37
N LEU A 101 -44.23 -63.51 59.57
CA LEU A 101 -43.04 -64.20 60.04
C LEU A 101 -41.89 -63.89 59.09
N ASN A 102 -40.86 -63.24 59.62
CA ASN A 102 -39.63 -62.92 58.90
C ASN A 102 -38.43 -63.51 59.64
N ALA A 103 -37.35 -63.76 58.91
CA ALA A 103 -36.09 -64.13 59.53
C ALA A 103 -34.91 -63.42 58.88
N THR A 104 -33.95 -63.07 59.73
CA THR A 104 -32.67 -62.51 59.33
C THR A 104 -31.57 -63.40 59.86
N LEU A 105 -30.66 -63.82 58.99
CA LEU A 105 -29.44 -64.51 59.40
C LEU A 105 -28.33 -63.47 59.55
N GLY A 106 -27.71 -63.40 60.72
CA GLY A 106 -26.53 -62.57 60.96
C GLY A 106 -25.30 -63.45 61.17
N GLY A 107 -24.12 -62.89 60.93
CA GLY A 107 -22.88 -63.61 61.24
C GLY A 107 -21.62 -62.90 60.79
N ASP A 108 -20.50 -63.58 61.00
CA ASP A 108 -19.18 -63.15 60.53
C ASP A 108 -18.87 -63.78 59.16
N LEU A 109 -18.33 -62.97 58.26
CA LEU A 109 -17.88 -63.37 56.93
C LEU A 109 -16.44 -62.89 56.72
N THR A 110 -15.58 -63.76 56.17
CA THR A 110 -14.26 -63.33 55.67
C THR A 110 -14.30 -63.14 54.16
N LEU A 111 -14.09 -61.92 53.68
CA LEU A 111 -14.02 -61.58 52.25
C LEU A 111 -12.72 -60.83 51.95
N LEU A 112 -12.02 -61.22 50.89
CA LEU A 112 -10.72 -60.63 50.51
C LEU A 112 -9.71 -60.56 51.69
N GLY A 113 -9.75 -61.55 52.58
CA GLY A 113 -8.90 -61.62 53.78
C GLY A 113 -9.25 -60.63 54.90
N ALA A 114 -10.41 -59.96 54.81
CA ALA A 114 -10.91 -59.01 55.80
C ALA A 114 -12.24 -59.47 56.41
N PRO A 115 -12.53 -59.12 57.68
CA PRO A 115 -13.76 -59.52 58.35
C PRO A 115 -14.91 -58.56 58.08
N PHE A 116 -16.10 -59.12 57.85
CA PHE A 116 -17.35 -58.43 57.59
C PHE A 116 -18.46 -58.96 58.51
N ASP A 117 -19.32 -58.06 58.97
CA ASP A 117 -20.60 -58.43 59.55
C ASP A 117 -21.58 -58.63 58.39
N VAL A 118 -22.14 -59.83 58.25
CA VAL A 118 -23.12 -60.14 57.21
C VAL A 118 -24.51 -60.27 57.80
N MET A 119 -25.49 -59.76 57.05
CA MET A 119 -26.90 -59.86 57.32
C MET A 119 -27.61 -60.39 56.06
N VAL A 120 -28.37 -61.47 56.20
CA VAL A 120 -29.12 -62.10 55.12
C VAL A 120 -30.61 -62.06 55.46
N THR A 121 -31.40 -61.39 54.64
CA THR A 121 -32.85 -61.34 54.84
C THR A 121 -33.51 -62.52 54.11
N LEU A 122 -34.36 -63.28 54.81
CA LEU A 122 -35.12 -64.42 54.27
C LEU A 122 -36.58 -64.02 54.00
N PRO A 123 -37.28 -64.63 53.01
CA PRO A 123 -36.86 -65.75 52.15
C PRO A 123 -36.16 -65.35 50.85
N GLU A 124 -36.12 -64.06 50.49
CA GLU A 124 -35.65 -63.56 49.19
C GLU A 124 -34.12 -63.47 49.04
N VAL A 125 -33.36 -63.81 50.08
CA VAL A 125 -31.88 -63.87 50.14
C VAL A 125 -31.22 -62.69 49.43
N ALA A 126 -31.38 -61.52 50.04
CA ALA A 126 -30.46 -60.40 49.85
C ALA A 126 -29.50 -60.38 51.04
N ALA A 127 -28.22 -60.60 50.75
CA ALA A 127 -27.13 -60.54 51.70
C ALA A 127 -26.50 -59.15 51.64
N VAL A 128 -26.26 -58.54 52.79
CA VAL A 128 -25.49 -57.30 52.93
C VAL A 128 -24.38 -57.55 53.93
N ALA A 129 -23.13 -57.31 53.53
CA ALA A 129 -21.95 -57.48 54.35
C ALA A 129 -21.23 -56.14 54.53
N ARG A 130 -20.86 -55.78 55.77
CA ARG A 130 -20.19 -54.52 56.10
C ARG A 130 -18.83 -54.78 56.75
N LEU A 131 -17.80 -54.11 56.26
CA LEU A 131 -16.45 -54.22 56.79
C LEU A 131 -16.41 -53.77 58.26
N THR A 132 -15.97 -54.64 59.17
CA THR A 132 -16.04 -54.36 60.62
C THR A 132 -14.87 -53.54 61.13
N ARG A 133 -13.74 -53.59 60.43
CA ARG A 133 -12.53 -52.83 60.76
C ARG A 133 -11.74 -52.51 59.49
N PRO A 134 -11.00 -51.39 59.46
CA PRO A 134 -10.16 -51.03 58.32
C PRO A 134 -9.22 -52.17 57.93
N ALA A 135 -9.22 -52.50 56.64
CA ALA A 135 -8.40 -53.55 56.06
C ALA A 135 -7.74 -53.06 54.77
N ALA A 136 -6.60 -53.64 54.41
CA ALA A 136 -5.85 -53.27 53.22
C ALA A 136 -6.43 -53.90 51.94
N ILE A 137 -7.71 -53.66 51.66
CA ILE A 137 -8.39 -54.16 50.46
C ILE A 137 -8.13 -53.18 49.31
N SER A 138 -7.63 -53.70 48.19
CA SER A 138 -7.46 -52.90 46.96
C SER A 138 -8.79 -52.80 46.21
N LEU A 139 -9.05 -51.64 45.59
CA LEU A 139 -10.25 -51.42 44.80
C LEU A 139 -10.33 -52.38 43.60
N SER A 140 -9.20 -52.71 42.97
CA SER A 140 -9.16 -53.66 41.84
C SER A 140 -9.59 -55.05 42.25
N SER A 141 -9.10 -55.56 43.40
CA SER A 141 -9.52 -56.87 43.90
C SER A 141 -11.02 -56.91 44.20
N LEU A 142 -11.61 -55.80 44.63
CA LEU A 142 -13.04 -55.69 44.86
C LEU A 142 -13.87 -55.73 43.55
N PHE A 143 -13.41 -55.06 42.50
CA PHE A 143 -14.02 -55.15 41.17
C PHE A 143 -13.91 -56.57 40.57
N ASP A 144 -12.75 -57.21 40.72
CA ASP A 144 -12.50 -58.58 40.27
C ASP A 144 -13.43 -59.57 41.01
N GLU A 145 -13.53 -59.45 42.34
CA GLU A 145 -14.44 -60.25 43.18
C GLU A 145 -15.91 -60.05 42.78
N ALA A 146 -16.30 -58.80 42.48
CA ALA A 146 -17.64 -58.49 42.00
C ALA A 146 -17.94 -59.01 40.60
N GLY A 147 -16.91 -59.41 39.83
CA GLY A 147 -17.01 -59.67 38.40
C GLY A 147 -17.57 -58.48 37.63
N ILE A 148 -17.20 -57.25 38.03
CA ILE A 148 -17.57 -55.99 37.38
C ILE A 148 -16.31 -55.43 36.74
N GLY A 149 -16.37 -55.06 35.46
CA GLY A 149 -15.25 -54.42 34.78
C GLY A 149 -14.90 -53.08 35.45
N MET A 150 -13.71 -52.98 36.03
CA MET A 150 -13.21 -51.73 36.60
C MET A 150 -13.03 -50.67 35.50
N PRO A 151 -13.50 -49.42 35.67
CA PRO A 151 -13.22 -48.34 34.73
C PRO A 151 -11.71 -48.11 34.61
N SER A 152 -11.17 -48.13 33.39
CA SER A 152 -9.73 -47.99 33.12
C SER A 152 -9.16 -46.62 33.49
N ASP A 153 -10.02 -45.62 33.69
CA ASP A 153 -9.64 -44.23 34.01
C ASP A 153 -9.33 -43.99 35.49
N ILE A 154 -9.79 -44.88 36.37
CA ILE A 154 -9.39 -44.91 37.76
C ILE A 154 -8.08 -45.73 37.81
N GLY A 155 -6.95 -45.03 37.85
CA GLY A 155 -5.60 -45.60 37.82
C GLY A 155 -5.43 -46.85 38.70
N VAL A 156 -4.82 -47.88 38.12
CA VAL A 156 -4.85 -49.29 38.54
C VAL A 156 -4.20 -49.57 39.90
N GLY A 157 -4.80 -50.50 40.66
CA GLY A 157 -4.12 -51.44 41.57
C GLY A 157 -3.79 -51.01 43.00
N GLN A 158 -3.60 -49.71 43.27
CA GLN A 158 -3.13 -49.26 44.59
C GLN A 158 -4.17 -48.53 45.45
N LEU A 159 -5.29 -48.08 44.86
CA LEU A 159 -6.36 -47.42 45.63
C LEU A 159 -6.94 -48.40 46.65
N ARG A 160 -7.10 -47.92 47.88
CA ARG A 160 -7.61 -48.72 48.99
C ARG A 160 -8.99 -48.25 49.38
N VAL A 161 -9.81 -49.17 49.85
CA VAL A 161 -11.09 -48.85 50.48
C VAL A 161 -10.87 -48.51 51.96
N ALA A 162 -11.60 -47.52 52.46
CA ALA A 162 -11.66 -47.21 53.89
C ALA A 162 -12.91 -47.82 54.53
N GLU A 163 -14.03 -47.76 53.81
CA GLU A 163 -15.33 -48.31 54.19
C GLU A 163 -15.84 -49.18 53.04
N LEU A 164 -16.51 -50.28 53.34
CA LEU A 164 -17.02 -51.18 52.32
C LEU A 164 -18.30 -51.87 52.79
N GLU A 165 -19.34 -51.73 51.98
CA GLU A 165 -20.56 -52.51 52.03
C GLU A 165 -20.68 -53.32 50.74
N VAL A 166 -20.96 -54.61 50.85
CA VAL A 166 -21.17 -55.53 49.73
C VAL A 166 -22.58 -56.07 49.81
N SER A 167 -23.25 -56.20 48.67
CA SER A 167 -24.57 -56.80 48.57
C SER A 167 -24.58 -57.92 47.53
N ALA A 168 -25.27 -59.02 47.81
CA ALA A 168 -25.42 -60.12 46.85
C ALA A 168 -26.78 -60.83 46.99
N ASP A 169 -27.28 -61.42 45.90
CA ASP A 169 -28.50 -62.23 45.90
C ASP A 169 -28.33 -63.61 45.25
N LYS A 170 -29.32 -64.49 45.44
CA LYS A 170 -29.35 -65.84 44.84
C LYS A 170 -29.51 -65.84 43.31
N ALA A 171 -29.98 -64.75 42.71
CA ALA A 171 -30.10 -64.60 41.27
C ALA A 171 -28.76 -64.25 40.59
N GLY A 172 -27.72 -64.01 41.39
CA GLY A 172 -26.37 -63.69 40.94
C GLY A 172 -26.09 -62.19 40.82
N ALA A 173 -27.01 -61.34 41.30
CA ALA A 173 -26.76 -59.92 41.44
C ALA A 173 -25.71 -59.68 42.52
N PHE A 174 -24.80 -58.75 42.26
CA PHE A 174 -23.71 -58.41 43.16
C PHE A 174 -23.45 -56.92 43.09
N GLY A 175 -23.17 -56.28 44.21
CA GLY A 175 -22.82 -54.88 44.23
C GLY A 175 -21.99 -54.52 45.46
N PHE A 176 -21.38 -53.35 45.41
CA PHE A 176 -20.68 -52.78 46.55
C PHE A 176 -20.80 -51.26 46.55
N ALA A 177 -20.73 -50.70 47.75
CA ALA A 177 -20.56 -49.27 48.00
C ALA A 177 -19.34 -49.07 48.89
N THR A 178 -18.45 -48.15 48.51
CA THR A 178 -17.20 -47.91 49.22
C THR A 178 -16.77 -46.46 49.18
N ALA A 179 -16.13 -46.00 50.26
CA ALA A 179 -15.34 -44.78 50.28
C ALA A 179 -13.85 -45.15 50.16
N LEU A 180 -13.09 -44.42 49.34
CA LEU A 180 -11.65 -44.67 49.19
C LEU A 180 -10.85 -44.05 50.33
N ALA A 181 -9.77 -44.72 50.72
CA ALA A 181 -8.80 -44.21 51.67
C ALA A 181 -8.07 -42.97 51.10
N PRO A 182 -7.64 -42.02 51.94
CA PRO A 182 -6.94 -40.82 51.47
C PRO A 182 -5.60 -41.08 50.76
N ALA A 183 -4.97 -42.23 51.01
CA ALA A 183 -3.70 -42.62 50.43
C ALA A 183 -3.66 -44.12 50.03
N PRO A 184 -3.16 -44.45 48.83
CA PRO A 184 -2.77 -43.53 47.77
C PRO A 184 -4.02 -42.84 47.16
N GLY A 185 -3.89 -41.55 46.85
CA GLY A 185 -4.99 -40.77 46.27
C GLY A 185 -5.16 -41.04 44.78
N TRP A 186 -6.39 -40.88 44.27
CA TRP A 186 -6.66 -40.90 42.83
C TRP A 186 -6.22 -39.56 42.22
N SER A 187 -5.34 -39.63 41.22
CA SER A 187 -4.83 -38.45 40.49
C SER A 187 -5.27 -38.45 39.03
N ILE A 188 -5.56 -37.26 38.50
CA ILE A 188 -5.90 -37.00 37.11
C ILE A 188 -4.81 -36.09 36.53
N ASP A 189 -4.20 -36.51 35.41
CA ASP A 189 -3.24 -35.71 34.66
C ASP A 189 -3.97 -34.62 33.86
N LEU A 190 -4.31 -33.51 34.53
CA LEU A 190 -5.02 -32.37 33.98
C LEU A 190 -4.36 -31.07 34.46
N GLY A 191 -3.74 -30.34 33.54
CA GLY A 191 -2.93 -29.16 33.84
C GLY A 191 -1.46 -29.47 34.16
N PRO A 192 -0.64 -28.43 34.44
CA PRO A 192 0.80 -28.56 34.70
C PRO A 192 1.12 -29.43 35.93
N VAL A 193 0.18 -29.54 36.87
CA VAL A 193 0.28 -30.35 38.08
C VAL A 193 -0.91 -31.30 38.14
N PRO A 194 -0.69 -32.63 38.31
CA PRO A 194 -1.79 -33.59 38.43
C PRO A 194 -2.74 -33.24 39.58
N LEU A 195 -4.04 -33.33 39.31
CA LEU A 195 -5.09 -32.98 40.26
C LEU A 195 -5.52 -34.21 41.05
N THR A 196 -5.64 -34.06 42.37
CA THR A 196 -6.09 -35.13 43.25
C THR A 196 -7.60 -35.10 43.41
N VAL A 197 -8.26 -36.24 43.25
CA VAL A 197 -9.67 -36.44 43.57
C VAL A 197 -9.80 -36.89 45.02
N LYS A 198 -10.55 -36.15 45.82
CA LYS A 198 -10.82 -36.41 47.24
C LYS A 198 -12.26 -36.89 47.44
N ASP A 199 -12.51 -37.43 48.63
CA ASP A 199 -13.84 -37.86 49.09
C ASP A 199 -14.51 -38.81 48.09
N VAL A 200 -13.69 -39.72 47.54
CA VAL A 200 -14.11 -40.57 46.44
C VAL A 200 -15.01 -41.68 46.98
N THR A 201 -16.23 -41.74 46.46
CA THR A 201 -17.16 -42.84 46.71
C THR A 201 -17.44 -43.60 45.43
N VAL A 202 -17.47 -44.92 45.53
CA VAL A 202 -17.72 -45.83 44.41
C VAL A 202 -18.91 -46.70 44.76
N VAL A 203 -19.90 -46.71 43.87
CA VAL A 203 -21.03 -47.63 43.92
C VAL A 203 -21.02 -48.44 42.63
N ALA A 204 -20.90 -49.76 42.74
CA ALA A 204 -20.90 -50.65 41.60
C ALA A 204 -21.93 -51.77 41.81
N SER A 205 -22.62 -52.15 40.75
CA SER A 205 -23.59 -53.24 40.78
C SER A 205 -23.63 -53.99 39.47
N ARG A 206 -23.82 -55.30 39.53
CA ARG A 206 -24.03 -56.24 38.44
C ARG A 206 -25.41 -56.87 38.60
N GLY A 207 -26.30 -56.63 37.64
CA GLY A 207 -27.59 -57.32 37.53
C GLY A 207 -27.54 -58.49 36.54
N SER A 208 -28.70 -58.99 36.12
CA SER A 208 -28.88 -60.15 35.22
C SER A 208 -28.46 -59.92 33.76
N GLY A 209 -27.56 -58.98 33.47
CA GLY A 209 -27.07 -58.69 32.12
C GLY A 209 -26.42 -57.32 31.91
N THR A 210 -26.45 -56.43 32.90
CA THR A 210 -25.77 -55.13 32.84
C THR A 210 -25.05 -54.84 34.16
N SER A 211 -23.88 -54.22 34.07
CA SER A 211 -23.17 -53.68 35.23
C SER A 211 -23.20 -52.16 35.15
N SER A 212 -23.29 -51.50 36.30
CA SER A 212 -23.23 -50.05 36.43
C SER A 212 -22.24 -49.66 37.51
N VAL A 213 -21.43 -48.66 37.24
CA VAL A 213 -20.48 -48.08 38.19
C VAL A 213 -20.75 -46.58 38.25
N ALA A 214 -20.94 -46.05 39.45
CA ALA A 214 -21.04 -44.63 39.72
C ALA A 214 -19.91 -44.22 40.68
N ILE A 215 -19.14 -43.21 40.28
CA ILE A 215 -18.06 -42.63 41.10
C ILE A 215 -18.40 -41.18 41.37
N ASN A 216 -18.38 -40.77 42.64
CA ASN A 216 -18.45 -39.37 43.03
C ASN A 216 -17.14 -38.95 43.68
N GLY A 217 -16.81 -37.67 43.62
CA GLY A 217 -15.67 -37.11 44.33
C GLY A 217 -15.60 -35.59 44.21
N THR A 218 -14.56 -35.02 44.80
CA THR A 218 -14.27 -33.59 44.72
C THR A 218 -12.85 -33.34 44.23
N ILE A 219 -12.69 -32.51 43.22
CA ILE A 219 -11.40 -32.10 42.68
C ILE A 219 -11.13 -30.67 43.13
N ALA A 220 -10.02 -30.44 43.82
CA ALA A 220 -9.60 -29.10 44.21
C ALA A 220 -8.59 -28.53 43.21
N PHE A 221 -8.86 -27.33 42.69
CA PHE A 221 -8.00 -26.59 41.78
C PHE A 221 -7.24 -25.52 42.58
N GLY A 222 -6.27 -25.97 43.39
CA GLY A 222 -5.57 -25.13 44.35
C GLY A 222 -6.51 -24.51 45.39
N THR A 223 -6.38 -23.20 45.65
CA THR A 223 -7.32 -22.41 46.45
C THR A 223 -8.35 -21.67 45.60
N ALA A 224 -8.34 -21.86 44.28
CA ALA A 224 -9.14 -21.06 43.36
C ALA A 224 -10.60 -21.50 43.32
N PHE A 225 -10.84 -22.81 43.17
CA PHE A 225 -12.18 -23.41 43.14
C PHE A 225 -12.12 -24.92 43.37
N SER A 226 -13.28 -25.54 43.60
CA SER A 226 -13.43 -26.98 43.65
C SER A 226 -14.57 -27.44 42.73
N LEU A 227 -14.44 -28.66 42.24
CA LEU A 227 -15.45 -29.32 41.41
C LEU A 227 -15.89 -30.60 42.11
N ALA A 228 -17.06 -30.59 42.73
CA ALA A 228 -17.75 -31.80 43.13
C ALA A 228 -18.46 -32.38 41.91
N GLY A 229 -18.26 -33.66 41.63
CA GLY A 229 -18.82 -34.24 40.42
C GLY A 229 -19.01 -35.74 40.47
N ARG A 230 -19.63 -36.23 39.40
CA ARG A 230 -20.00 -37.63 39.22
C ARG A 230 -19.58 -38.16 37.86
N TYR A 231 -19.13 -39.41 37.85
CA TYR A 231 -18.83 -40.22 36.68
C TYR A 231 -19.67 -41.51 36.70
N GLN A 232 -20.13 -41.96 35.54
CA GLN A 232 -20.90 -43.20 35.37
C GLN A 232 -20.29 -44.07 34.25
N SER A 233 -20.20 -45.38 34.48
CA SER A 233 -19.71 -46.39 33.54
C SER A 233 -20.73 -47.56 33.44
N PRO A 234 -20.94 -48.20 32.27
CA PRO A 234 -20.14 -48.14 31.03
C PRO A 234 -20.29 -46.83 30.25
N GLY A 235 -19.17 -46.30 29.74
CA GLY A 235 -19.10 -45.03 29.01
C GLY A 235 -17.68 -44.47 29.01
N ASN A 236 -17.46 -43.36 28.30
CA ASN A 236 -16.21 -42.61 28.38
C ASN A 236 -16.13 -41.89 29.72
N PHE A 237 -14.91 -41.68 30.24
CA PHE A 237 -14.71 -40.85 31.42
C PHE A 237 -15.23 -39.44 31.21
N VAL A 238 -16.28 -39.09 31.97
CA VAL A 238 -16.81 -37.74 32.03
C VAL A 238 -17.19 -37.42 33.47
N PHE A 239 -16.52 -36.43 34.05
CA PHE A 239 -16.77 -35.91 35.39
C PHE A 239 -17.45 -34.55 35.27
N ARG A 240 -18.71 -34.43 35.71
CA ARG A 240 -19.50 -33.19 35.60
C ARG A 240 -19.84 -32.61 36.97
N GLY A 241 -19.92 -31.28 37.05
CA GLY A 241 -20.37 -30.56 38.24
C GLY A 241 -20.61 -29.08 37.97
N GLU A 242 -20.94 -28.34 39.03
CA GLU A 242 -21.17 -26.90 38.99
C GLU A 242 -20.13 -26.17 39.83
N ILE A 243 -19.67 -25.04 39.32
CA ILE A 243 -18.76 -24.10 39.98
C ILE A 243 -19.55 -22.80 40.20
N PRO A 244 -19.87 -22.43 41.45
CA PRO A 244 -20.72 -21.27 41.72
C PRO A 244 -20.17 -19.96 41.16
N SER A 245 -18.86 -19.72 41.32
CA SER A 245 -18.16 -18.55 40.80
C SER A 245 -16.67 -18.85 40.63
N VAL A 246 -16.09 -18.41 39.51
CA VAL A 246 -14.65 -18.56 39.24
C VAL A 246 -14.16 -17.48 38.26
N ARG A 247 -12.94 -16.98 38.48
CA ARG A 247 -12.28 -16.06 37.53
C ARG A 247 -11.62 -16.79 36.38
N LEU A 248 -11.70 -16.21 35.18
CA LEU A 248 -10.98 -16.71 34.01
C LEU A 248 -9.47 -16.81 34.30
N SER A 249 -8.88 -15.77 34.88
CA SER A 249 -7.46 -15.76 35.26
C SER A 249 -7.06 -16.90 36.20
N ALA A 250 -7.96 -17.29 37.12
CA ALA A 250 -7.71 -18.37 38.07
C ALA A 250 -7.73 -19.75 37.40
N ILE A 251 -8.62 -19.97 36.42
CA ILE A 251 -8.61 -21.18 35.59
C ILE A 251 -7.31 -21.26 34.79
N VAL A 252 -6.94 -20.18 34.10
CA VAL A 252 -5.72 -20.09 33.28
C VAL A 252 -4.48 -20.39 34.14
N ALA A 253 -4.33 -19.71 35.28
CA ALA A 253 -3.19 -19.88 36.17
C ALA A 253 -3.06 -21.30 36.74
N THR A 254 -4.18 -22.00 36.93
CA THR A 254 -4.18 -23.35 37.53
C THR A 254 -3.94 -24.45 36.50
N LEU A 255 -4.45 -24.28 35.27
CA LEU A 255 -4.56 -25.38 34.30
C LEU A 255 -3.71 -25.23 33.04
N THR A 256 -2.92 -24.17 32.90
CA THR A 256 -2.08 -23.95 31.72
C THR A 256 -0.62 -23.74 32.08
N ASP A 257 0.30 -24.11 31.19
CA ASP A 257 1.75 -23.98 31.42
C ASP A 257 2.26 -22.53 31.23
N ASP A 258 1.59 -21.76 30.38
CA ASP A 258 1.96 -20.39 30.02
C ASP A 258 0.79 -19.44 30.25
N GLY A 259 1.09 -18.25 30.75
CA GLY A 259 0.11 -17.17 30.85
C GLY A 259 -0.51 -16.78 29.50
N LEU A 260 -1.76 -16.35 29.54
CA LEU A 260 -2.48 -15.81 28.40
C LEU A 260 -2.17 -14.31 28.28
N ALA A 261 -1.73 -13.86 27.11
CA ALA A 261 -1.52 -12.43 26.86
C ALA A 261 -2.89 -11.76 26.70
N LEU A 262 -3.41 -11.24 27.79
CA LEU A 262 -4.69 -10.55 27.87
C LEU A 262 -4.50 -9.03 27.84
N PRO A 263 -5.47 -8.27 27.32
CA PRO A 263 -5.50 -6.81 27.50
C PRO A 263 -5.42 -6.41 28.97
N SER A 264 -4.78 -5.27 29.26
CA SER A 264 -4.66 -4.78 30.63
C SER A 264 -6.04 -4.60 31.28
N GLY A 265 -6.24 -5.17 32.47
CA GLY A 265 -7.51 -5.10 33.19
C GLY A 265 -8.60 -6.07 32.69
N PHE A 266 -8.31 -6.91 31.69
CA PHE A 266 -9.25 -7.93 31.23
C PHE A 266 -9.21 -9.16 32.13
N ASP A 267 -10.24 -9.34 32.95
CA ASP A 267 -10.54 -10.57 33.68
C ASP A 267 -12.06 -10.64 33.90
N ILE A 268 -12.61 -11.85 33.90
CA ILE A 268 -14.06 -12.05 33.93
C ILE A 268 -14.41 -13.00 35.07
N ASP A 269 -15.38 -12.61 35.88
CA ASP A 269 -16.02 -13.47 36.87
C ASP A 269 -17.11 -14.32 36.17
N LEU A 270 -16.94 -15.63 36.18
CA LEU A 270 -17.88 -16.61 35.62
C LEU A 270 -18.77 -17.15 36.74
N GLU A 271 -20.06 -16.82 36.71
CA GLU A 271 -21.04 -17.25 37.72
C GLU A 271 -21.90 -18.40 37.18
N GLY A 272 -22.36 -19.29 38.07
CA GLY A 272 -23.25 -20.41 37.72
C GLY A 272 -22.67 -21.30 36.62
N THR A 273 -21.39 -21.66 36.76
CA THR A 273 -20.61 -22.28 35.68
C THR A 273 -20.73 -23.80 35.72
N TYR A 274 -21.10 -24.42 34.61
CA TYR A 274 -21.07 -25.88 34.49
C TYR A 274 -19.71 -26.33 33.98
N ALA A 275 -19.10 -27.27 34.69
CA ALA A 275 -17.79 -27.80 34.36
C ALA A 275 -17.86 -29.29 34.01
N ARG A 276 -16.96 -29.70 33.12
CA ARG A 276 -16.86 -31.05 32.62
C ARG A 276 -15.39 -31.41 32.40
N ILE A 277 -14.94 -32.51 32.98
CA ILE A 277 -13.68 -33.15 32.63
C ILE A 277 -13.99 -34.36 31.78
N GLU A 278 -13.47 -34.42 30.56
CA GLU A 278 -13.63 -35.57 29.67
C GLU A 278 -12.25 -36.12 29.28
N LYS A 279 -12.15 -37.45 29.20
CA LYS A 279 -10.99 -38.09 28.60
C LYS A 279 -11.26 -38.42 27.13
N ALA A 280 -10.40 -37.93 26.24
CA ALA A 280 -10.44 -38.18 24.81
C ALA A 280 -9.14 -38.90 24.39
N GLY A 281 -9.22 -40.21 24.16
CA GLY A 281 -8.03 -41.02 23.93
C GLY A 281 -7.17 -41.14 25.21
N ALA A 282 -5.91 -40.70 25.14
CA ALA A 282 -5.00 -40.74 26.29
C ALA A 282 -5.07 -39.49 27.18
N ASP A 283 -5.57 -38.35 26.65
CA ASP A 283 -5.51 -37.05 27.32
C ASP A 283 -6.86 -36.65 27.93
N TYR A 284 -6.79 -35.82 28.98
CA TYR A 284 -7.96 -35.17 29.58
C TYR A 284 -8.17 -33.77 28.99
N SER A 285 -9.42 -33.34 29.00
CA SER A 285 -9.84 -31.96 28.72
C SER A 285 -10.69 -31.45 29.87
N PHE A 286 -10.54 -30.17 30.21
CA PHE A 286 -11.40 -29.47 31.14
C PHE A 286 -12.18 -28.40 30.39
N GLN A 287 -13.50 -28.51 30.43
CA GLN A 287 -14.42 -27.66 29.72
C GLN A 287 -15.32 -26.96 30.72
N VAL A 288 -15.60 -25.67 30.49
CA VAL A 288 -16.63 -24.94 31.23
C VAL A 288 -17.55 -24.17 30.31
N ALA A 289 -18.80 -24.00 30.74
CA ALA A 289 -19.78 -23.15 30.05
C ALA A 289 -20.66 -22.42 31.05
N THR A 290 -21.01 -21.16 30.73
CA THR A 290 -22.00 -20.36 31.46
C THR A 290 -22.76 -19.44 30.50
N THR A 291 -23.97 -19.04 30.88
CA THR A 291 -24.72 -17.97 30.20
C THR A 291 -25.11 -16.92 31.23
N MET A 292 -24.69 -15.67 30.99
CA MET A 292 -24.91 -14.54 31.87
C MET A 292 -25.54 -13.37 31.10
N ALA A 293 -26.45 -12.63 31.73
CA ALA A 293 -27.08 -11.47 31.09
C ALA A 293 -26.08 -10.35 30.75
N SER A 294 -24.99 -10.22 31.52
CA SER A 294 -23.95 -9.22 31.34
C SER A 294 -22.88 -9.58 30.31
N LEU A 295 -22.67 -10.87 30.03
CA LEU A 295 -21.53 -11.40 29.27
C LEU A 295 -21.93 -12.33 28.12
N GLY A 296 -23.21 -12.62 27.95
CA GLY A 296 -23.69 -13.56 26.94
C GLY A 296 -23.33 -15.01 27.30
N THR A 297 -22.96 -15.81 26.31
CA THR A 297 -22.59 -17.22 26.52
C THR A 297 -21.08 -17.39 26.45
N VAL A 298 -20.49 -17.91 27.53
CA VAL A 298 -19.06 -18.22 27.63
C VAL A 298 -18.89 -19.72 27.54
N VAL A 299 -17.94 -20.17 26.72
CA VAL A 299 -17.47 -21.55 26.67
C VAL A 299 -15.95 -21.55 26.69
N LEU A 300 -15.35 -22.48 27.40
CA LEU A 300 -13.91 -22.59 27.55
C LEU A 300 -13.49 -24.04 27.53
N GLU A 301 -12.37 -24.33 26.89
CA GLU A 301 -11.74 -25.64 26.88
C GLU A 301 -10.25 -25.50 27.19
N VAL A 302 -9.78 -26.30 28.15
CA VAL A 302 -8.38 -26.54 28.45
C VAL A 302 -8.05 -27.96 28.00
N ARG A 303 -6.99 -28.12 27.21
CA ARG A 303 -6.53 -29.42 26.71
C ARG A 303 -5.02 -29.41 26.49
N ARG A 304 -4.44 -30.61 26.41
CA ARG A 304 -3.05 -30.77 25.96
C ARG A 304 -2.95 -30.49 24.46
N THR A 305 -1.95 -29.73 24.05
CA THR A 305 -1.79 -29.28 22.65
C THR A 305 -0.51 -29.82 22.04
N THR A 306 -0.60 -30.40 20.84
CA THR A 306 0.55 -30.89 20.07
C THR A 306 1.36 -29.75 19.46
N ALA A 307 0.73 -28.60 19.20
CA ALA A 307 1.34 -27.40 18.63
C ALA A 307 2.51 -26.82 19.46
N ARG A 308 2.64 -27.21 20.74
CA ARG A 308 3.72 -26.80 21.64
C ARG A 308 4.37 -27.99 22.36
N GLY A 309 4.51 -29.14 21.69
CA GLY A 309 5.23 -30.27 22.28
C GLY A 309 4.54 -30.88 23.50
N GLY A 310 3.21 -30.79 23.60
CA GLY A 310 2.44 -31.45 24.66
C GLY A 310 2.12 -30.58 25.88
N THR A 311 2.17 -29.25 25.78
CA THR A 311 1.77 -28.33 26.87
C THR A 311 0.24 -28.15 26.94
N TRP A 312 -0.25 -27.82 28.12
CA TRP A 312 -1.64 -27.45 28.40
C TRP A 312 -1.94 -26.05 27.89
N GLY A 313 -2.94 -25.96 27.01
CA GLY A 313 -3.43 -24.73 26.44
C GLY A 313 -4.92 -24.53 26.69
N ILE A 314 -5.36 -23.29 26.55
CA ILE A 314 -6.76 -22.86 26.78
C ILE A 314 -7.29 -22.16 25.54
N ALA A 315 -8.58 -22.35 25.27
CA ALA A 315 -9.38 -21.56 24.34
C ALA A 315 -10.69 -21.18 25.03
N THR A 316 -11.06 -19.90 24.98
CA THR A 316 -12.32 -19.35 25.51
C THR A 316 -13.04 -18.62 24.40
N GLY A 317 -14.33 -18.90 24.22
CA GLY A 317 -15.23 -18.23 23.30
C GLY A 317 -16.33 -17.53 24.08
N ILE A 318 -16.57 -16.26 23.78
CA ILE A 318 -17.63 -15.45 24.39
C ILE A 318 -18.51 -14.93 23.27
N ASP A 319 -19.74 -15.47 23.19
CA ASP A 319 -20.78 -14.95 22.30
C ASP A 319 -21.47 -13.76 22.99
N LEU A 320 -21.11 -12.56 22.52
CA LEU A 320 -21.65 -11.28 22.95
C LEU A 320 -22.78 -10.78 22.04
N THR A 321 -23.43 -11.65 21.26
CA THR A 321 -24.49 -11.22 20.33
C THR A 321 -25.59 -10.45 21.07
N GLY A 322 -25.72 -9.16 20.73
CA GLY A 322 -26.66 -8.22 21.38
C GLY A 322 -26.05 -7.36 22.51
N LEU A 323 -24.77 -7.54 22.83
CA LEU A 323 -24.00 -6.78 23.82
C LEU A 323 -22.90 -5.94 23.15
N ARG A 324 -22.16 -5.17 23.96
CA ARG A 324 -21.07 -4.27 23.52
C ARG A 324 -19.72 -4.77 24.06
N LEU A 325 -18.67 -4.73 23.24
CA LEU A 325 -17.29 -5.06 23.63
C LEU A 325 -16.78 -4.14 24.73
N SER A 326 -17.10 -2.84 24.64
CA SER A 326 -16.67 -1.81 25.59
C SER A 326 -17.22 -2.01 27.01
N ARG A 327 -18.19 -2.92 27.19
CA ARG A 327 -18.72 -3.28 28.51
C ARG A 327 -17.92 -4.38 29.20
N LEU A 328 -17.01 -5.05 28.50
CA LEU A 328 -16.12 -6.03 29.11
C LEU A 328 -15.02 -5.31 29.91
N PRO A 329 -14.62 -5.86 31.08
CA PRO A 329 -13.50 -5.32 31.85
C PRO A 329 -12.24 -5.16 31.00
N GLY A 330 -11.57 -4.00 31.09
CA GLY A 330 -10.34 -3.72 30.35
C GLY A 330 -10.50 -3.40 28.86
N LEU A 331 -11.73 -3.36 28.31
CA LEU A 331 -11.99 -3.07 26.89
C LEU A 331 -12.75 -1.77 26.64
N ASP A 332 -12.91 -0.91 27.65
CA ASP A 332 -13.59 0.38 27.55
C ASP A 332 -12.96 1.30 26.48
N GLY A 333 -11.65 1.19 26.27
CA GLY A 333 -10.91 1.86 25.20
C GLY A 333 -11.36 1.50 23.77
N LEU A 334 -12.18 0.46 23.59
CA LEU A 334 -12.76 0.08 22.30
C LEU A 334 -14.06 0.83 21.97
N LYS A 335 -14.59 1.65 22.90
CA LYS A 335 -15.80 2.45 22.68
C LYS A 335 -15.78 3.27 21.37
N PRO A 336 -14.66 3.92 20.96
CA PRO A 336 -14.60 4.63 19.68
C PRO A 336 -14.91 3.74 18.46
N PHE A 337 -14.54 2.45 18.49
CA PHE A 337 -14.89 1.52 17.41
C PHE A 337 -16.38 1.27 17.33
N GLU A 338 -17.07 1.16 18.47
CA GLU A 338 -18.51 0.95 18.52
C GLU A 338 -19.32 2.19 18.12
N ASP A 339 -18.73 3.38 18.31
CA ASP A 339 -19.35 4.65 17.93
C ASP A 339 -19.23 4.92 16.41
N VAL A 340 -18.18 4.40 15.76
CA VAL A 340 -17.93 4.56 14.31
C VAL A 340 -18.43 3.38 13.47
N PHE A 341 -18.32 2.15 13.99
CA PHE A 341 -18.65 0.93 13.26
C PHE A 341 -19.87 0.25 13.86
N GLN A 342 -20.89 -0.03 13.04
CA GLN A 342 -22.07 -0.79 13.47
C GLN A 342 -21.75 -2.29 13.50
N LEU A 343 -21.31 -2.78 14.66
CA LEU A 343 -20.92 -4.17 14.87
C LEU A 343 -22.08 -5.01 15.44
N SER A 344 -22.22 -6.23 14.92
CA SER A 344 -23.21 -7.24 15.32
C SER A 344 -22.55 -8.63 15.32
N GLU A 345 -23.23 -9.67 15.81
CA GLU A 345 -22.68 -11.05 15.87
C GLU A 345 -21.26 -11.10 16.49
N LEU A 346 -21.11 -10.45 17.64
CA LEU A 346 -19.82 -10.25 18.31
C LEU A 346 -19.38 -11.52 19.03
N ILE A 347 -18.23 -12.05 18.64
CA ILE A 347 -17.61 -13.23 19.26
C ILE A 347 -16.18 -12.88 19.66
N VAL A 348 -15.89 -12.98 20.95
CA VAL A 348 -14.53 -12.86 21.49
C VAL A 348 -13.95 -14.25 21.63
N VAL A 349 -12.74 -14.44 21.11
CA VAL A 349 -11.99 -15.69 21.19
C VAL A 349 -10.64 -15.40 21.80
N VAL A 350 -10.35 -16.04 22.93
CA VAL A 350 -9.05 -15.96 23.58
C VAL A 350 -8.42 -17.34 23.62
N ALA A 351 -7.25 -17.51 23.01
CA ALA A 351 -6.58 -18.81 22.98
C ALA A 351 -5.07 -18.70 23.24
N SER A 352 -4.50 -19.68 23.95
CA SER A 352 -3.04 -19.78 24.16
C SER A 352 -2.31 -20.57 23.06
N PHE A 353 -3.07 -21.17 22.14
CA PHE A 353 -2.60 -21.95 20.99
C PHE A 353 -3.38 -21.58 19.72
N ALA A 354 -2.91 -22.07 18.57
CA ALA A 354 -3.62 -21.98 17.30
C ALA A 354 -3.97 -23.38 16.81
N ASP A 355 -5.21 -23.58 16.38
CA ASP A 355 -5.69 -24.81 15.77
C ASP A 355 -6.86 -24.49 14.81
N PRO A 356 -6.67 -24.61 13.48
CA PRO A 356 -7.68 -24.29 12.48
C PRO A 356 -8.86 -25.28 12.42
N ALA A 357 -8.74 -26.46 13.05
CA ALA A 357 -9.83 -27.45 13.13
C ALA A 357 -10.59 -27.40 14.48
N PHE A 358 -10.21 -26.47 15.35
CA PHE A 358 -10.82 -26.37 16.68
C PHE A 358 -12.29 -25.96 16.59
N THR A 359 -13.13 -26.63 17.37
CA THR A 359 -14.53 -26.24 17.62
C THR A 359 -14.81 -26.31 19.12
N PHE A 360 -15.66 -25.42 19.63
CA PHE A 360 -16.08 -25.48 21.02
C PHE A 360 -17.06 -26.64 21.24
N PRO A 361 -17.07 -27.25 22.44
CA PRO A 361 -18.02 -28.30 22.77
C PRO A 361 -19.46 -27.76 22.72
N ALA A 362 -20.39 -28.64 22.30
CA ALA A 362 -21.80 -28.30 22.30
C ALA A 362 -22.31 -28.04 23.72
N LEU A 363 -23.12 -26.99 23.91
CA LEU A 363 -23.61 -26.60 25.24
C LEU A 363 -24.46 -27.71 25.90
N ALA A 364 -25.11 -28.55 25.09
CA ALA A 364 -25.85 -29.71 25.56
C ALA A 364 -24.97 -30.76 26.28
N ALA A 365 -23.66 -30.83 25.99
CA ALA A 365 -22.75 -31.80 26.60
C ALA A 365 -22.50 -31.55 28.10
N PHE A 366 -22.73 -30.32 28.56
CA PHE A 366 -22.61 -29.90 29.95
C PHE A 366 -23.83 -30.25 30.81
N GLN A 367 -24.99 -30.51 30.19
CA GLN A 367 -26.25 -30.84 30.88
C GLN A 367 -26.71 -29.79 31.90
N GLY A 368 -26.35 -28.51 31.69
CA GLY A 368 -26.73 -27.40 32.57
C GLY A 368 -28.14 -26.87 32.26
N PRO A 369 -29.08 -26.84 33.22
CA PRO A 369 -30.46 -26.39 32.98
C PRO A 369 -30.59 -24.90 32.61
N THR A 370 -29.61 -24.06 32.98
CA THR A 370 -29.61 -22.61 32.72
C THR A 370 -28.82 -22.21 31.47
N LEU A 371 -28.15 -23.16 30.80
CA LEU A 371 -27.42 -22.89 29.57
C LEU A 371 -28.38 -22.71 28.38
N ARG A 372 -28.05 -21.78 27.47
CA ARG A 372 -28.78 -21.65 26.20
C ARG A 372 -28.62 -22.92 25.35
N THR A 373 -29.62 -23.19 24.52
CA THR A 373 -29.53 -24.24 23.49
C THR A 373 -28.69 -23.75 22.31
N GLY A 374 -27.76 -24.57 21.83
CA GLY A 374 -26.93 -24.27 20.65
C GLY A 374 -25.44 -24.44 20.90
N ASN A 375 -24.63 -23.83 20.04
CA ASN A 375 -23.17 -23.86 20.08
C ASN A 375 -22.63 -22.43 19.95
N VAL A 376 -21.48 -22.15 20.56
CA VAL A 376 -20.68 -20.96 20.24
C VAL A 376 -19.89 -21.27 18.97
N ASN A 377 -20.36 -20.76 17.84
CA ASN A 377 -19.78 -21.05 16.53
C ASN A 377 -18.66 -20.07 16.21
N LEU A 378 -17.50 -20.59 15.82
CA LEU A 378 -16.42 -19.75 15.32
C LEU A 378 -16.74 -19.27 13.89
N PRO A 379 -16.61 -17.97 13.59
CA PRO A 379 -16.90 -17.45 12.26
C PRO A 379 -15.88 -17.96 11.24
N ALA A 380 -16.38 -18.59 10.17
CA ALA A 380 -15.57 -19.29 9.17
C ALA A 380 -14.53 -18.40 8.47
N GLN A 381 -14.77 -17.09 8.36
CA GLN A 381 -13.95 -16.17 7.55
C GLN A 381 -12.90 -15.38 8.37
N ALA A 382 -13.05 -15.25 9.69
CA ALA A 382 -12.24 -14.31 10.48
C ALA A 382 -10.93 -14.90 11.07
N LEU A 383 -10.86 -16.24 11.22
CA LEU A 383 -9.76 -16.94 11.93
C LEU A 383 -9.23 -18.18 11.17
N GLY A 384 -9.61 -18.38 9.91
CA GLY A 384 -9.18 -19.55 9.12
C GLY A 384 -9.87 -20.87 9.51
N GLY A 385 -11.04 -20.82 10.17
CA GLY A 385 -11.88 -21.98 10.50
C GLY A 385 -11.76 -22.52 11.94
N GLY A 386 -10.85 -22.00 12.76
CA GLY A 386 -10.64 -22.44 14.15
C GLY A 386 -10.13 -21.33 15.08
N VAL A 387 -9.29 -21.67 16.06
CA VAL A 387 -8.72 -20.68 17.00
C VAL A 387 -7.32 -20.26 16.59
N ILE A 388 -6.99 -19.00 16.85
CA ILE A 388 -5.62 -18.47 16.73
C ILE A 388 -5.17 -17.94 18.08
N ARG A 389 -3.86 -18.03 18.35
CA ARG A 389 -3.29 -17.59 19.63
C ARG A 389 -3.50 -16.09 19.82
N GLY A 390 -3.90 -15.67 21.01
CA GLY A 390 -4.08 -14.29 21.42
C GLY A 390 -5.53 -13.94 21.74
N PHE A 391 -5.79 -12.63 21.84
CA PHE A 391 -7.12 -12.06 22.03
C PHE A 391 -7.67 -11.59 20.68
N ASN A 392 -8.73 -12.25 20.20
CA ASN A 392 -9.29 -12.01 18.88
C ASN A 392 -10.77 -11.72 18.99
N VAL A 393 -11.24 -10.73 18.25
CA VAL A 393 -12.66 -10.42 18.17
C VAL A 393 -13.09 -10.56 16.72
N SER A 394 -14.17 -11.32 16.51
CA SER A 394 -14.87 -11.34 15.24
C SER A 394 -16.24 -10.70 15.41
N ALA A 395 -16.66 -9.98 14.38
CA ALA A 395 -17.97 -9.36 14.31
C ALA A 395 -18.44 -9.32 12.87
N ARG A 396 -19.73 -9.05 12.70
CA ARG A 396 -20.32 -8.59 11.45
C ARG A 396 -20.48 -7.08 11.50
N TRP A 397 -19.79 -6.38 10.61
CA TRP A 397 -19.90 -4.94 10.41
C TRP A 397 -20.96 -4.64 9.35
N THR A 398 -21.98 -3.89 9.74
CA THR A 398 -22.94 -3.28 8.81
C THR A 398 -22.40 -1.92 8.35
N LEU A 399 -22.17 -1.76 7.04
CA LEU A 399 -21.73 -0.49 6.48
C LEU A 399 -22.85 0.55 6.63
N ASP A 400 -22.55 1.68 7.26
CA ASP A 400 -23.48 2.79 7.44
C ASP A 400 -23.52 3.72 6.21
N ALA A 401 -24.30 4.80 6.30
CA ALA A 401 -24.46 5.82 5.26
C ALA A 401 -23.48 7.01 5.39
N SER A 402 -22.39 6.89 6.17
CA SER A 402 -21.37 7.94 6.21
C SER A 402 -20.71 8.11 4.84
N LYS A 403 -20.24 9.33 4.54
CA LYS A 403 -19.63 9.64 3.24
C LYS A 403 -18.40 8.76 2.98
N GLN A 404 -17.61 8.50 4.03
CA GLN A 404 -16.40 7.68 3.98
C GLN A 404 -16.72 6.20 3.69
N GLN A 405 -17.70 5.61 4.40
CA GLN A 405 -18.10 4.22 4.18
C GLN A 405 -18.81 4.03 2.83
N THR A 406 -19.57 5.04 2.38
CA THR A 406 -20.17 5.05 1.04
C THR A 406 -19.11 5.07 -0.06
N LEU A 407 -18.04 5.86 0.11
CA LEU A 407 -16.91 5.88 -0.81
C LEU A 407 -16.21 4.51 -0.86
N LEU A 408 -15.91 3.91 0.29
CA LEU A 408 -15.29 2.57 0.36
C LEU A 408 -16.18 1.50 -0.29
N LYS A 409 -17.49 1.56 -0.04
CA LYS A 409 -18.48 0.66 -0.64
C LYS A 409 -18.48 0.74 -2.16
N ASN A 410 -18.46 1.95 -2.69
CA ASN A 410 -18.45 2.19 -4.14
C ASN A 410 -17.10 1.81 -4.77
N LEU A 411 -15.98 2.11 -4.09
CA LEU A 411 -14.63 1.84 -4.59
C LEU A 411 -14.33 0.33 -4.68
N LEU A 412 -14.73 -0.43 -3.65
CA LEU A 412 -14.39 -1.85 -3.53
C LEU A 412 -15.53 -2.81 -3.91
N GLY A 413 -16.70 -2.29 -4.26
CA GLY A 413 -17.88 -3.10 -4.59
C GLY A 413 -18.43 -3.86 -3.39
N LEU A 414 -18.41 -3.27 -2.19
CA LEU A 414 -18.74 -3.96 -0.94
C LEU A 414 -20.23 -4.26 -0.82
N HIS A 415 -20.55 -5.42 -0.25
CA HIS A 415 -21.89 -5.73 0.24
C HIS A 415 -22.23 -4.88 1.47
N ALA A 416 -23.53 -4.73 1.78
CA ALA A 416 -23.98 -3.91 2.91
C ALA A 416 -23.49 -4.41 4.29
N SER A 417 -23.04 -5.66 4.37
CA SER A 417 -22.54 -6.29 5.58
C SER A 417 -21.27 -7.07 5.27
N LEU A 418 -20.29 -7.00 6.16
CA LEU A 418 -18.98 -7.64 6.04
C LEU A 418 -18.60 -8.33 7.34
N ASP A 419 -17.99 -9.50 7.25
CA ASP A 419 -17.35 -10.14 8.41
C ASP A 419 -15.99 -9.44 8.64
N ILE A 420 -15.74 -9.05 9.89
CA ILE A 420 -14.55 -8.29 10.29
C ILE A 420 -13.75 -9.03 11.36
N THR A 421 -12.45 -8.73 11.41
CA THR A 421 -11.57 -9.11 12.51
C THR A 421 -11.07 -7.84 13.21
N LEU A 422 -11.27 -7.78 14.53
CA LEU A 422 -10.67 -6.77 15.40
C LEU A 422 -9.56 -7.44 16.21
N GLN A 423 -8.33 -7.00 15.96
CA GLN A 423 -7.16 -7.38 16.74
C GLN A 423 -6.97 -6.36 17.85
N VAL A 424 -6.92 -6.84 19.10
CA VAL A 424 -6.77 -6.00 20.29
C VAL A 424 -5.41 -6.31 20.91
N GLY A 425 -4.54 -5.32 20.95
CA GLY A 425 -3.23 -5.40 21.62
C GLY A 425 -3.34 -5.28 23.15
N ALA A 426 -2.20 -5.30 23.83
CA ALA A 426 -2.12 -5.24 25.30
C ALA A 426 -2.73 -3.95 25.91
N ASP A 427 -2.63 -2.84 25.17
CA ASP A 427 -3.35 -1.59 25.45
C ASP A 427 -4.41 -1.37 24.36
N PRO A 428 -5.70 -1.65 24.64
CA PRO A 428 -6.77 -1.51 23.66
C PRO A 428 -6.96 -0.08 23.14
N ALA A 429 -6.58 0.94 23.91
CA ALA A 429 -6.73 2.34 23.52
C ALA A 429 -5.63 2.81 22.54
N ALA A 430 -4.50 2.10 22.48
CA ALA A 430 -3.38 2.45 21.60
C ALA A 430 -3.11 1.42 20.50
N ASN A 431 -3.44 0.14 20.73
CA ASN A 431 -2.98 -0.99 19.92
C ASN A 431 -4.14 -1.84 19.38
N SER A 432 -5.25 -1.21 19.01
CA SER A 432 -6.41 -1.90 18.44
C SER A 432 -6.61 -1.54 16.98
N ARG A 433 -6.79 -2.57 16.14
CA ARG A 433 -7.02 -2.42 14.70
C ARG A 433 -8.16 -3.30 14.24
N LEU A 434 -9.19 -2.66 13.71
CA LEU A 434 -10.32 -3.29 13.04
C LEU A 434 -10.04 -3.33 11.55
N PHE A 435 -10.12 -4.50 10.92
CA PHE A 435 -9.91 -4.59 9.47
C PHE A 435 -10.67 -5.72 8.79
N VAL A 436 -10.94 -5.50 7.50
CA VAL A 436 -11.35 -6.51 6.53
C VAL A 436 -10.17 -6.74 5.59
N SER A 437 -9.87 -8.00 5.31
CA SER A 437 -8.95 -8.38 4.23
C SER A 437 -9.77 -8.98 3.09
N MET A 438 -9.60 -8.50 1.86
CA MET A 438 -10.31 -9.05 0.70
C MET A 438 -9.52 -8.93 -0.59
N THR A 439 -9.86 -9.79 -1.55
CA THR A 439 -9.48 -9.63 -2.94
C THR A 439 -10.72 -9.19 -3.72
N THR A 440 -10.66 -8.02 -4.34
CA THR A 440 -11.73 -7.44 -5.16
C THR A 440 -11.17 -7.06 -6.54
N LYS A 441 -12.00 -6.43 -7.37
CA LYS A 441 -11.57 -5.82 -8.62
C LYS A 441 -11.85 -4.31 -8.59
N ILE A 442 -10.85 -3.51 -8.95
CA ILE A 442 -11.07 -2.09 -9.29
C ILE A 442 -11.06 -2.01 -10.81
N ARG A 443 -12.19 -1.65 -11.44
CA ARG A 443 -12.32 -1.52 -12.91
C ARG A 443 -11.78 -2.75 -13.68
N ASN A 444 -12.10 -3.96 -13.21
CA ASN A 444 -11.65 -5.27 -13.71
C ASN A 444 -10.19 -5.67 -13.42
N LEU A 445 -9.40 -4.84 -12.75
CA LEU A 445 -8.04 -5.17 -12.30
C LEU A 445 -8.06 -5.78 -10.91
N ASP A 446 -7.27 -6.84 -10.69
CA ASP A 446 -7.25 -7.56 -9.42
C ASP A 446 -6.59 -6.74 -8.31
N PHE A 447 -7.31 -6.56 -7.21
CA PHE A 447 -6.90 -5.74 -6.08
C PHE A 447 -7.03 -6.53 -4.77
N ALA A 448 -5.89 -6.88 -4.17
CA ALA A 448 -5.83 -7.51 -2.85
C ALA A 448 -5.62 -6.43 -1.78
N CYS A 449 -6.58 -6.21 -0.89
CA CYS A 449 -6.55 -5.07 0.02
C CYS A 449 -6.96 -5.39 1.45
N ARG A 450 -6.58 -4.50 2.35
CA ARG A 450 -6.98 -4.45 3.75
C ARG A 450 -7.49 -3.06 4.05
N PHE A 451 -8.67 -2.94 4.63
CA PHE A 451 -9.23 -1.65 5.05
C PHE A 451 -9.94 -1.77 6.38
N GLY A 452 -10.06 -0.65 7.09
CA GLY A 452 -10.76 -0.60 8.38
C GLY A 452 -10.34 0.62 9.18
N GLY A 453 -10.37 0.51 10.51
CA GLY A 453 -10.04 1.59 11.44
C GLY A 453 -8.87 1.22 12.36
N ALA A 454 -8.02 2.20 12.67
CA ALA A 454 -7.01 2.11 13.72
C ALA A 454 -7.19 3.28 14.70
N ILE A 455 -6.90 3.07 15.98
CA ILE A 455 -6.89 4.18 16.94
C ILE A 455 -5.53 4.86 16.89
N ALA A 456 -5.53 6.17 16.62
CA ALA A 456 -4.35 7.02 16.69
C ALA A 456 -4.72 8.31 17.46
N GLY A 457 -4.00 8.63 18.54
CA GLY A 457 -4.28 9.82 19.34
C GLY A 457 -5.68 9.86 19.98
N GLY A 458 -6.31 8.71 20.21
CA GLY A 458 -7.68 8.61 20.77
C GLY A 458 -8.80 8.86 19.76
N GLN A 459 -8.49 8.97 18.47
CA GLN A 459 -9.46 9.05 17.37
C GLN A 459 -9.32 7.83 16.45
N ILE A 460 -10.39 7.49 15.73
CA ILE A 460 -10.32 6.44 14.71
C ILE A 460 -9.89 7.04 13.39
N GLU A 461 -8.78 6.53 12.86
CA GLU A 461 -8.33 6.79 11.50
C GLU A 461 -8.72 5.61 10.62
N LEU A 462 -9.48 5.90 9.56
CA LEU A 462 -9.76 4.93 8.52
C LEU A 462 -8.53 4.77 7.64
N PHE A 463 -8.20 3.52 7.29
CA PHE A 463 -7.13 3.21 6.37
C PHE A 463 -7.62 2.23 5.31
N LEU A 464 -6.98 2.26 4.14
CA LEU A 464 -7.01 1.18 3.17
C LEU A 464 -5.61 1.00 2.60
N THR A 465 -5.11 -0.22 2.54
CA THR A 465 -3.80 -0.56 1.98
C THR A 465 -3.97 -1.79 1.11
N GLY A 466 -3.33 -1.88 -0.05
CA GLY A 466 -3.50 -3.06 -0.89
C GLY A 466 -2.50 -3.15 -2.03
N ILE A 467 -2.59 -4.24 -2.77
CA ILE A 467 -1.75 -4.54 -3.92
C ILE A 467 -2.67 -4.62 -5.13
N LEU A 468 -2.46 -3.72 -6.10
CA LEU A 468 -3.13 -3.74 -7.39
C LEU A 468 -2.19 -4.37 -8.44
N GLN A 469 -2.70 -5.33 -9.20
CA GLN A 469 -1.99 -5.95 -10.31
C GLN A 469 -2.49 -5.39 -11.63
N VAL A 470 -1.61 -4.75 -12.39
CA VAL A 470 -1.95 -4.08 -13.65
C VAL A 470 -1.09 -4.66 -14.79
N PRO A 471 -1.68 -5.18 -15.87
CA PRO A 471 -0.92 -5.60 -17.04
C PRO A 471 -0.52 -4.38 -17.87
N ILE A 472 0.77 -4.07 -17.91
CA ILE A 472 1.33 -3.00 -18.75
C ILE A 472 2.14 -3.66 -19.87
N GLN A 473 1.78 -3.43 -21.14
CA GLN A 473 2.33 -4.12 -22.31
C GLN A 473 2.34 -5.66 -22.19
N GLY A 474 1.31 -6.24 -21.58
CA GLY A 474 1.21 -7.68 -21.37
C GLY A 474 2.07 -8.25 -20.24
N ARG A 475 2.83 -7.41 -19.51
CA ARG A 475 3.56 -7.81 -18.30
C ARG A 475 2.76 -7.43 -17.05
N PRO A 476 2.52 -8.35 -16.10
CA PRO A 476 1.88 -8.02 -14.84
C PRO A 476 2.80 -7.14 -13.98
N THR A 477 2.30 -5.99 -13.54
CA THR A 477 3.03 -5.01 -12.74
C THR A 477 2.33 -4.76 -11.41
N ARG A 478 3.11 -4.76 -10.32
CA ARG A 478 2.61 -4.63 -8.96
C ARG A 478 2.64 -3.18 -8.49
N PHE A 479 1.50 -2.71 -7.97
CA PHE A 479 1.36 -1.43 -7.29
C PHE A 479 0.97 -1.65 -5.83
N ASP A 480 1.76 -1.13 -4.90
CA ASP A 480 1.40 -1.06 -3.48
C ASP A 480 0.63 0.25 -3.24
N LEU A 481 -0.63 0.17 -2.85
CA LEU A 481 -1.57 1.30 -2.68
C LEU A 481 -1.87 1.57 -1.19
N THR A 482 -2.07 2.84 -0.84
CA THR A 482 -2.50 3.34 0.48
C THR A 482 -3.52 4.47 0.32
N LEU A 483 -4.66 4.40 1.03
CA LEU A 483 -5.68 5.44 1.09
C LEU A 483 -5.61 6.18 2.42
N MET A 484 -5.56 7.51 2.36
CA MET A 484 -5.61 8.41 3.50
C MET A 484 -6.86 9.29 3.41
N PHE A 485 -7.64 9.37 4.49
CA PHE A 485 -8.78 10.29 4.58
C PHE A 485 -8.34 11.60 5.22
N VAL A 486 -8.67 12.73 4.59
CA VAL A 486 -8.41 14.09 5.14
C VAL A 486 -9.71 14.89 5.20
N ALA A 487 -9.68 16.06 5.84
CA ALA A 487 -10.86 16.92 6.01
C ALA A 487 -11.61 17.22 4.70
N ASN A 488 -10.90 17.30 3.57
CA ASN A 488 -11.45 17.72 2.28
C ASN A 488 -11.57 16.58 1.22
N GLY A 489 -11.23 15.33 1.55
CA GLY A 489 -11.32 14.22 0.60
C GLY A 489 -10.63 12.94 1.05
N ALA A 490 -10.44 12.01 0.12
CA ALA A 490 -9.63 10.81 0.32
C ALA A 490 -8.55 10.71 -0.76
N PHE A 491 -7.31 10.42 -0.38
CA PHE A 491 -6.15 10.30 -1.26
C PHE A 491 -5.62 8.87 -1.27
N LEU A 492 -5.68 8.22 -2.43
CA LEU A 492 -5.10 6.89 -2.69
C LEU A 492 -3.71 7.08 -3.30
N SER A 493 -2.65 7.01 -2.51
CA SER A 493 -1.28 6.93 -3.03
C SER A 493 -0.90 5.50 -3.40
N GLY A 494 0.09 5.32 -4.25
CA GLY A 494 0.62 4.03 -4.59
C GLY A 494 2.04 4.09 -5.17
N SER A 495 2.80 3.02 -5.01
CA SER A 495 4.14 2.90 -5.59
C SER A 495 4.25 1.63 -6.41
N MET A 496 4.80 1.75 -7.61
CA MET A 496 5.11 0.62 -8.47
C MET A 496 6.46 0.02 -8.08
N GLN A 497 6.53 -1.31 -7.97
CA GLN A 497 7.81 -2.00 -7.85
C GLN A 497 8.31 -2.48 -9.21
N GLY A 498 9.58 -2.21 -9.52
CA GLY A 498 10.27 -2.69 -10.73
C GLY A 498 10.47 -1.62 -11.80
N THR A 499 10.92 -2.08 -12.97
CA THR A 499 11.19 -1.25 -14.15
C THR A 499 10.27 -1.64 -15.29
N LEU A 500 9.56 -0.68 -15.87
CA LEU A 500 8.84 -0.84 -17.12
C LEU A 500 9.79 -0.52 -18.28
N ASP A 501 9.75 -1.35 -19.32
CA ASP A 501 10.65 -1.27 -20.47
C ASP A 501 9.84 -0.92 -21.71
N PHE A 502 10.23 0.17 -22.38
CA PHE A 502 9.63 0.68 -23.61
C PHE A 502 10.67 0.72 -24.75
N GLY A 503 11.64 -0.21 -24.76
CA GLY A 503 12.75 -0.24 -25.71
C GLY A 503 13.98 0.47 -25.13
N ASP A 504 14.47 1.53 -25.80
CA ASP A 504 15.61 2.33 -25.31
C ASP A 504 15.26 3.21 -24.09
N LEU A 505 14.02 3.13 -23.61
CA LEU A 505 13.45 3.92 -22.53
C LEU A 505 12.96 3.01 -21.41
N LYS A 506 13.51 3.20 -20.20
CA LYS A 506 13.13 2.45 -18.99
C LYS A 506 12.49 3.38 -17.97
N LEU A 507 11.40 2.97 -17.35
CA LEU A 507 10.69 3.71 -16.30
C LEU A 507 10.82 2.99 -14.96
N SER A 508 11.31 3.66 -13.93
CA SER A 508 11.56 3.13 -12.60
C SER A 508 11.02 4.06 -11.50
N ASN A 509 10.82 3.53 -10.30
CA ASN A 509 10.40 4.30 -9.11
C ASN A 509 9.11 5.12 -9.30
N LEU A 510 8.12 4.54 -9.96
CA LEU A 510 6.86 5.23 -10.24
C LEU A 510 6.01 5.36 -8.97
N ALA A 511 5.75 6.61 -8.57
CA ALA A 511 4.83 7.00 -7.52
C ALA A 511 3.52 7.53 -8.14
N LEU A 512 2.40 7.06 -7.63
CA LEU A 512 1.02 7.35 -8.04
C LEU A 512 0.28 7.99 -6.86
N VAL A 513 -0.58 8.96 -7.13
CA VAL A 513 -1.53 9.57 -6.20
C VAL A 513 -2.85 9.72 -6.95
N ILE A 514 -3.93 9.15 -6.42
CA ILE A 514 -5.29 9.27 -6.93
C ILE A 514 -6.13 9.83 -5.79
N GLY A 515 -6.43 11.13 -5.78
CA GLY A 515 -7.39 11.70 -4.82
C GLY A 515 -8.79 11.76 -5.39
N THR A 516 -9.77 11.86 -4.50
CA THR A 516 -11.08 12.43 -4.80
C THR A 516 -11.40 13.41 -3.67
N ASP A 517 -11.78 14.64 -4.01
CA ASP A 517 -12.39 15.51 -3.02
C ASP A 517 -13.82 15.04 -2.71
N TRP A 518 -14.44 15.61 -1.68
CA TRP A 518 -15.82 15.28 -1.30
C TRP A 518 -16.88 15.71 -2.33
N GLU A 519 -16.48 16.49 -3.33
CA GLU A 519 -17.32 16.90 -4.45
C GLU A 519 -17.26 15.86 -5.60
N GLY A 520 -16.43 14.82 -5.45
CA GLY A 520 -16.28 13.72 -6.39
C GLY A 520 -15.31 14.03 -7.53
N LEU A 521 -14.50 15.09 -7.41
CA LEU A 521 -13.52 15.46 -8.42
C LEU A 521 -12.24 14.64 -8.22
N PRO A 522 -11.88 13.77 -9.18
CA PRO A 522 -10.66 12.99 -9.07
C PRO A 522 -9.43 13.88 -9.28
N SER A 523 -8.41 13.70 -8.45
CA SER A 523 -7.04 14.14 -8.71
C SER A 523 -6.19 12.93 -9.06
N LEU A 524 -5.38 13.01 -10.11
CA LEU A 524 -4.46 11.94 -10.53
C LEU A 524 -3.06 12.53 -10.62
N GLY A 525 -2.10 11.80 -10.08
CA GLY A 525 -0.73 12.21 -9.94
C GLY A 525 0.27 11.11 -10.11
N LEU A 526 1.24 11.28 -10.98
CA LEU A 526 2.24 10.27 -11.29
C LEU A 526 3.61 10.93 -11.45
N ALA A 527 4.64 10.41 -10.79
CA ALA A 527 6.04 10.74 -11.07
C ALA A 527 6.88 9.48 -11.13
N ALA A 528 7.80 9.42 -12.08
CA ALA A 528 8.73 8.32 -12.25
C ALA A 528 10.11 8.83 -12.64
N THR A 529 11.13 8.03 -12.35
CA THR A 529 12.48 8.22 -12.89
C THR A 529 12.58 7.47 -14.20
N LEU A 530 13.04 8.15 -15.25
CA LEU A 530 13.20 7.55 -16.55
C LEU A 530 14.70 7.41 -16.84
N ASP A 531 15.11 6.17 -17.11
CA ASP A 531 16.47 5.77 -17.43
C ASP A 531 16.54 5.53 -18.95
N ILE A 532 17.14 6.51 -19.63
CA ILE A 532 17.68 6.36 -20.98
C ILE A 532 19.19 6.53 -20.80
N GLU A 533 19.98 5.60 -21.32
CA GLU A 533 21.44 5.61 -21.16
C GLU A 533 22.03 6.98 -21.54
N GLY A 534 22.61 7.69 -20.55
CA GLY A 534 23.20 9.02 -20.71
C GLY A 534 22.21 10.21 -20.75
N LEU A 535 21.00 10.08 -20.18
CA LEU A 535 20.05 11.18 -19.96
C LEU A 535 19.41 11.06 -18.56
N ASP A 536 19.53 12.10 -17.74
CA ASP A 536 18.77 12.20 -16.49
C ASP A 536 17.40 12.81 -16.80
N SER A 537 16.30 12.21 -16.34
CA SER A 537 14.97 12.76 -16.63
C SER A 537 13.96 12.52 -15.52
N SER A 538 13.02 13.45 -15.39
CA SER A 538 11.86 13.38 -14.49
C SER A 538 10.61 13.50 -15.34
N VAL A 539 9.71 12.53 -15.26
CA VAL A 539 8.57 12.45 -16.17
C VAL A 539 7.27 12.25 -15.41
N ALA A 540 6.25 13.00 -15.82
CA ALA A 540 4.85 12.76 -15.52
C ALA A 540 4.24 11.88 -16.62
N VAL A 541 3.87 10.65 -16.24
CA VAL A 541 3.11 9.76 -17.11
C VAL A 541 1.64 9.93 -16.75
N PHE A 542 0.78 10.25 -17.70
CA PHE A 542 -0.66 10.24 -17.50
C PHE A 542 -1.24 8.93 -18.01
N PHE A 543 -2.03 8.26 -17.17
CA PHE A 543 -2.72 7.02 -17.51
C PHE A 543 -4.22 7.27 -17.66
N ASP A 544 -4.75 7.00 -18.86
CA ASP A 544 -6.20 6.98 -19.06
C ASP A 544 -6.75 5.66 -18.49
N SER A 545 -7.37 5.76 -17.31
CA SER A 545 -7.96 4.60 -16.62
C SER A 545 -9.14 3.94 -17.34
N THR A 546 -9.71 4.60 -18.36
CA THR A 546 -10.81 4.06 -19.17
C THR A 546 -10.32 3.41 -20.46
N ASP A 547 -9.24 3.92 -21.05
CA ASP A 547 -8.59 3.35 -22.22
C ASP A 547 -7.07 3.53 -22.12
N PRO A 548 -6.35 2.53 -21.56
CA PRO A 548 -4.91 2.61 -21.35
C PRO A 548 -4.09 2.97 -22.60
N SER A 549 -4.64 2.71 -23.80
CA SER A 549 -3.98 3.07 -25.06
C SER A 549 -3.88 4.58 -25.28
N ARG A 550 -4.66 5.39 -24.57
CA ARG A 550 -4.71 6.86 -24.65
C ARG A 550 -3.81 7.55 -23.62
N SER A 551 -2.93 6.80 -22.95
CA SER A 551 -2.00 7.36 -21.96
C SER A 551 -1.01 8.34 -22.62
N LEU A 552 -0.60 9.37 -21.88
CA LEU A 552 0.28 10.46 -22.32
C LEU A 552 1.58 10.41 -21.50
N LEU A 553 2.71 10.80 -22.09
CA LEU A 553 3.97 10.99 -21.38
C LEU A 553 4.46 12.43 -21.59
N ALA A 554 4.70 13.14 -20.50
CA ALA A 554 5.25 14.50 -20.50
C ALA A 554 6.29 14.64 -19.39
N GLY A 555 7.45 15.19 -19.66
CA GLY A 555 8.49 15.27 -18.63
C GLY A 555 9.61 16.21 -19.00
N SER A 556 10.58 16.31 -18.11
CA SER A 556 11.79 17.06 -18.30
C SER A 556 13.00 16.13 -18.45
N VAL A 557 13.88 16.45 -19.39
CA VAL A 557 15.13 15.71 -19.64
C VAL A 557 16.32 16.64 -19.40
N SER A 558 17.45 16.09 -18.99
CA SER A 558 18.71 16.84 -18.86
C SER A 558 19.18 17.40 -20.19
N ASP A 559 20.13 18.34 -20.15
CA ASP A 559 20.70 18.94 -21.35
C ASP A 559 21.23 17.85 -22.31
N ILE A 560 20.86 17.96 -23.60
CA ILE A 560 21.21 16.99 -24.66
C ILE A 560 21.53 17.72 -25.96
N THR A 561 22.44 17.22 -26.80
CA THR A 561 22.64 17.78 -28.14
C THR A 561 21.53 17.38 -29.11
N LEU A 562 21.27 18.17 -30.15
CA LEU A 562 20.32 17.79 -31.21
C LEU A 562 20.74 16.49 -31.90
N LYS A 563 22.05 16.23 -32.04
CA LYS A 563 22.55 14.95 -32.53
C LYS A 563 22.19 13.80 -31.60
N GLY A 564 22.36 13.98 -30.28
CA GLY A 564 21.89 13.02 -29.28
C GLY A 564 20.38 12.74 -29.39
N VAL A 565 19.57 13.72 -29.78
CA VAL A 565 18.13 13.50 -30.03
C VAL A 565 17.90 12.62 -31.26
N ILE A 566 18.65 12.82 -32.35
CA ILE A 566 18.51 11.99 -33.56
C ILE A 566 18.95 10.56 -33.31
N ASP A 567 20.13 10.39 -32.72
CA ASP A 567 20.73 9.08 -32.49
C ASP A 567 19.87 8.23 -31.53
N LYS A 568 19.19 8.87 -30.56
CA LYS A 568 18.37 8.17 -29.55
C LYS A 568 16.87 8.05 -29.88
N PHE A 569 16.27 9.01 -30.59
CA PHE A 569 14.81 9.05 -30.78
C PHE A 569 14.34 9.03 -32.25
N ALA A 570 15.18 9.43 -33.20
CA ALA A 570 14.77 9.55 -34.60
C ALA A 570 15.30 8.43 -35.51
N GLY A 571 16.41 7.77 -35.14
CA GLY A 571 16.99 6.63 -35.89
C GLY A 571 17.32 6.92 -37.36
N ALA A 572 17.42 8.20 -37.75
CA ALA A 572 17.51 8.64 -39.14
C ALA A 572 18.97 8.75 -39.62
N VAL A 573 19.22 8.36 -40.87
CA VAL A 573 20.52 8.59 -41.54
C VAL A 573 20.57 10.04 -42.04
N LEU A 574 21.52 10.82 -41.51
CA LEU A 574 21.60 12.25 -41.77
C LEU A 574 22.48 12.60 -42.99
N PRO A 575 22.12 13.66 -43.75
CA PRO A 575 23.06 14.29 -44.68
C PRO A 575 24.27 14.88 -43.94
N SER A 576 25.48 14.69 -44.48
CA SER A 576 26.74 15.12 -43.85
C SER A 576 26.82 16.62 -43.56
N THR A 577 26.10 17.45 -44.33
CA THR A 577 26.08 18.91 -44.16
C THR A 577 25.38 19.37 -42.88
N VAL A 578 24.47 18.56 -42.34
CA VAL A 578 23.70 18.89 -41.12
C VAL A 578 24.22 18.13 -39.92
N ASP A 579 24.59 16.85 -40.10
CA ASP A 579 25.08 15.95 -39.03
C ASP A 579 26.22 16.58 -38.20
N ASP A 580 27.23 17.12 -38.88
CA ASP A 580 28.42 17.75 -38.28
C ASP A 580 28.11 18.98 -37.39
N VAL A 581 26.96 19.63 -37.61
CA VAL A 581 26.54 20.85 -36.89
C VAL A 581 25.70 20.50 -35.67
N LEU A 582 24.89 19.43 -35.75
CA LEU A 582 23.95 19.05 -34.69
C LEU A 582 24.62 18.65 -33.37
N ASP A 583 25.88 18.20 -33.40
CA ASP A 583 26.67 17.90 -32.20
C ASP A 583 27.03 19.16 -31.39
N GLN A 584 27.04 20.35 -32.00
CA GLN A 584 27.39 21.60 -31.34
C GLN A 584 26.17 22.39 -30.84
N ILE A 585 24.96 21.83 -30.99
CA ILE A 585 23.71 22.48 -30.63
C ILE A 585 23.12 21.76 -29.44
N ALA A 586 23.17 22.41 -28.28
CA ALA A 586 22.62 21.88 -27.04
C ALA A 586 21.17 22.32 -26.84
N LEU A 587 20.34 21.41 -26.35
CA LEU A 587 19.05 21.65 -25.74
C LEU A 587 19.30 21.87 -24.25
N GLU A 588 18.94 23.04 -23.74
CA GLU A 588 19.22 23.46 -22.35
C GLU A 588 17.93 23.92 -21.66
N GLY A 589 17.86 23.74 -20.34
CA GLY A 589 16.75 24.21 -19.51
C GLY A 589 16.67 25.73 -19.42
N THR A 590 15.54 26.26 -18.92
CA THR A 590 15.42 27.70 -18.65
C THR A 590 16.19 28.09 -17.39
N ASP A 591 16.42 29.39 -17.19
CA ASP A 591 17.09 29.89 -15.99
C ASP A 591 16.33 29.45 -14.70
N PRO A 592 17.01 28.82 -13.73
CA PRO A 592 16.37 28.34 -12.50
C PRO A 592 16.06 29.49 -11.53
N PHE A 593 15.04 29.31 -10.68
CA PHE A 593 14.74 30.23 -9.58
C PHE A 593 14.66 29.49 -8.24
N ARG A 594 14.60 30.24 -7.13
CA ARG A 594 14.68 29.70 -5.76
C ARG A 594 13.44 30.05 -4.96
N VAL A 595 12.96 29.10 -4.16
CA VAL A 595 11.85 29.28 -3.21
C VAL A 595 12.27 28.82 -1.80
N PRO A 596 11.61 29.29 -0.72
CA PRO A 596 11.99 28.93 0.65
C PRO A 596 11.81 27.44 0.96
N SER A 597 12.72 26.85 1.76
CA SER A 597 12.64 25.44 2.20
C SER A 597 11.42 25.10 3.07
N SER A 598 10.75 26.10 3.66
CA SER A 598 9.49 25.91 4.39
C SER A 598 8.37 25.30 3.54
N LEU A 599 8.49 25.38 2.21
CA LEU A 599 7.55 24.78 1.27
C LEU A 599 7.61 23.23 1.26
N ALA A 600 8.68 22.61 1.76
CA ALA A 600 8.85 21.16 1.76
C ALA A 600 7.66 20.42 2.41
N GLN A 601 7.22 20.89 3.58
CA GLN A 601 6.08 20.29 4.28
C GLN A 601 4.76 20.46 3.49
N SER A 602 4.58 21.58 2.81
CA SER A 602 3.42 21.80 1.93
C SER A 602 3.45 20.91 0.70
N LEU A 603 4.63 20.65 0.12
CA LEU A 603 4.79 19.72 -1.00
C LEU A 603 4.52 18.27 -0.58
N ASP A 604 5.00 17.86 0.60
CA ASP A 604 4.74 16.51 1.16
C ASP A 604 3.26 16.30 1.51
N ASN A 605 2.59 17.36 1.98
CA ASN A 605 1.17 17.34 2.33
C ASN A 605 0.23 17.71 1.17
N LEU A 606 0.75 17.92 -0.04
CA LEU A 606 0.00 18.28 -1.25
C LEU A 606 -0.86 19.55 -1.09
N ASP A 607 -0.37 20.55 -0.36
CA ASP A 607 -1.02 21.86 -0.23
C ASP A 607 -0.79 22.72 -1.48
N LEU A 608 -1.65 22.52 -2.49
CA LEU A 608 -1.58 23.19 -3.79
C LEU A 608 -1.73 24.71 -3.70
N THR A 609 -2.36 25.23 -2.64
CA THR A 609 -2.50 26.68 -2.46
C THR A 609 -1.16 27.30 -2.07
N ALA A 610 -0.45 26.68 -1.12
CA ALA A 610 0.88 27.11 -0.73
C ALA A 610 1.90 26.92 -1.87
N VAL A 611 1.84 25.82 -2.61
CA VAL A 611 2.73 25.54 -3.75
C VAL A 611 2.53 26.56 -4.88
N ALA A 612 1.29 26.83 -5.29
CA ALA A 612 1.00 27.82 -6.33
C ALA A 612 1.44 29.23 -5.92
N ALA A 613 1.26 29.61 -4.64
CA ALA A 613 1.71 30.90 -4.13
C ALA A 613 3.23 31.05 -4.16
N ALA A 614 3.97 30.00 -3.79
CA ALA A 614 5.43 30.01 -3.78
C ALA A 614 6.02 30.06 -5.20
N LEU A 615 5.50 29.28 -6.15
CA LEU A 615 6.04 29.25 -7.52
C LEU A 615 5.73 30.54 -8.29
N LYS A 616 4.66 31.25 -7.91
CA LYS A 616 4.34 32.58 -8.45
C LYS A 616 5.45 33.61 -8.22
N THR A 617 6.27 33.49 -7.18
CA THR A 617 7.40 34.41 -6.95
C THR A 617 8.49 34.27 -8.00
N GLY A 618 8.59 33.12 -8.67
CA GLY A 618 9.45 32.88 -9.83
C GLY A 618 8.79 33.14 -11.18
N GLY A 619 7.59 33.74 -11.20
CA GLY A 619 6.83 34.01 -12.42
C GLY A 619 6.01 32.83 -12.96
N VAL A 620 5.95 31.70 -12.24
CA VAL A 620 5.18 30.51 -12.63
C VAL A 620 3.76 30.59 -12.05
N THR A 621 2.74 30.57 -12.92
CA THR A 621 1.33 30.59 -12.48
C THR A 621 0.75 29.19 -12.56
N LEU A 622 0.50 28.58 -11.40
CA LEU A 622 -0.16 27.28 -11.28
C LEU A 622 -1.61 27.44 -10.84
N ALA A 623 -2.45 26.48 -11.24
CA ALA A 623 -3.79 26.37 -10.69
C ALA A 623 -3.73 25.77 -9.28
N THR A 624 -4.60 26.22 -8.38
CA THR A 624 -4.73 25.62 -7.05
C THR A 624 -5.63 24.38 -7.04
N ALA A 625 -6.31 24.10 -8.15
CA ALA A 625 -7.15 22.93 -8.33
C ALA A 625 -6.30 21.74 -8.80
N SER A 626 -6.46 20.60 -8.13
CA SER A 626 -5.72 19.36 -8.40
C SER A 626 -5.99 18.74 -9.78
N GLN A 627 -7.05 19.17 -10.46
CA GLN A 627 -7.34 18.81 -11.85
C GLN A 627 -6.41 19.49 -12.86
N ASN A 628 -5.75 20.58 -12.44
CA ASN A 628 -4.95 21.45 -13.29
C ASN A 628 -3.49 21.56 -12.81
N THR A 629 -3.16 21.03 -11.63
CA THR A 629 -1.79 21.04 -11.09
C THR A 629 -1.55 19.80 -10.25
N LEU A 630 -0.40 19.18 -10.51
CA LEU A 630 0.03 17.95 -9.89
C LEU A 630 1.33 18.16 -9.12
N VAL A 631 1.38 17.68 -7.88
CA VAL A 631 2.60 17.63 -7.05
C VAL A 631 2.88 16.17 -6.68
N VAL A 632 4.13 15.73 -6.82
CA VAL A 632 4.57 14.39 -6.41
C VAL A 632 5.89 14.49 -5.64
N ALA A 633 5.93 13.92 -4.45
CA ALA A 633 7.16 13.75 -3.68
C ALA A 633 7.93 12.51 -4.20
N LEU A 634 9.21 12.68 -4.50
CA LEU A 634 10.05 11.59 -5.01
C LEU A 634 10.67 10.77 -3.86
N PRO A 635 10.96 9.46 -4.07
CA PRO A 635 11.63 8.63 -3.07
C PRO A 635 12.99 9.21 -2.66
N GLY A 636 13.30 9.18 -1.36
CA GLY A 636 14.57 9.69 -0.81
C GLY A 636 14.46 11.05 -0.08
N GLY A 637 13.32 11.74 -0.20
CA GLY A 637 13.04 13.00 0.51
C GLY A 637 13.80 14.20 -0.05
N GLY A 638 13.20 15.40 0.02
CA GLY A 638 13.85 16.63 -0.41
C GLY A 638 13.85 16.90 -1.93
N ARG A 639 13.13 16.09 -2.71
CA ARG A 639 12.88 16.31 -4.14
C ARG A 639 11.41 16.14 -4.47
N TRP A 640 10.90 17.01 -5.32
CA TRP A 640 9.51 17.02 -5.74
C TRP A 640 9.41 17.33 -7.23
N ALA A 641 8.34 16.83 -7.84
CA ALA A 641 7.97 17.11 -9.20
C ALA A 641 6.64 17.87 -9.20
N VAL A 642 6.59 19.03 -9.85
CA VAL A 642 5.37 19.82 -10.00
C VAL A 642 5.02 19.92 -11.47
N THR A 643 3.82 19.47 -11.86
CA THR A 643 3.35 19.51 -13.25
C THR A 643 2.12 20.42 -13.36
N ASP A 644 2.24 21.47 -14.17
CA ASP A 644 1.11 22.27 -14.63
C ASP A 644 0.37 21.49 -15.72
N LEU A 645 -0.84 21.01 -15.44
CA LEU A 645 -1.63 20.23 -16.40
C LEU A 645 -2.38 21.12 -17.41
N VAL A 646 -2.40 22.44 -17.20
CA VAL A 646 -2.98 23.40 -18.16
C VAL A 646 -1.99 23.68 -19.29
N ASN A 647 -0.74 23.98 -18.92
CA ASN A 647 0.30 24.34 -19.88
C ASN A 647 1.27 23.17 -20.20
N MET A 648 1.12 22.04 -19.52
CA MET A 648 1.99 20.86 -19.62
C MET A 648 3.47 21.18 -19.35
N LEU A 649 3.73 22.00 -18.34
CA LEU A 649 5.07 22.33 -17.89
C LEU A 649 5.42 21.54 -16.64
N HIS A 650 6.56 20.83 -16.69
CA HIS A 650 7.07 20.02 -15.59
C HIS A 650 8.28 20.68 -14.94
N TYR A 651 8.16 20.96 -13.65
CA TYR A 651 9.19 21.60 -12.83
C TYR A 651 9.82 20.56 -11.89
N ASP A 652 11.16 20.47 -11.91
CA ASP A 652 11.94 19.76 -10.88
C ASP A 652 12.21 20.72 -9.72
N LEU A 653 11.89 20.28 -8.51
CA LEU A 653 12.14 20.98 -7.28
C LEU A 653 13.12 20.16 -6.43
N SER A 654 14.27 20.73 -6.12
CA SER A 654 15.29 20.08 -5.27
C SER A 654 15.68 20.96 -4.09
N LEU A 655 15.64 20.40 -2.88
CA LEU A 655 16.13 21.06 -1.68
C LEU A 655 17.65 21.16 -1.73
N GLN A 656 18.17 22.39 -1.74
CA GLN A 656 19.60 22.69 -1.73
C GLN A 656 19.90 23.66 -0.58
N GLY A 657 20.37 23.12 0.53
CA GLY A 657 20.61 23.91 1.75
C GLY A 657 19.30 24.42 2.36
N SER A 658 19.14 25.74 2.44
CA SER A 658 17.95 26.39 3.03
C SER A 658 16.88 26.79 2.01
N GLU A 659 17.07 26.45 0.73
CA GLU A 659 16.18 26.84 -0.37
C GLU A 659 15.85 25.62 -1.23
N ILE A 660 14.72 25.69 -1.93
CA ILE A 660 14.35 24.74 -2.98
C ILE A 660 14.65 25.42 -4.32
N VAL A 661 15.47 24.79 -5.15
CA VAL A 661 15.76 25.23 -6.52
C VAL A 661 14.69 24.65 -7.42
N VAL A 662 13.99 25.53 -8.14
CA VAL A 662 12.98 25.19 -9.13
C VAL A 662 13.57 25.36 -10.52
N LYS A 663 13.54 24.30 -11.32
CA LYS A 663 14.08 24.29 -12.70
C LYS A 663 13.01 23.80 -13.68
N LEU A 664 12.90 24.49 -14.82
CA LEU A 664 12.16 24.01 -15.98
C LEU A 664 13.18 23.51 -17.01
N ASP A 665 13.46 22.22 -16.95
CA ASP A 665 14.36 21.53 -17.87
C ASP A 665 13.74 21.37 -19.28
N PRO A 666 14.51 21.01 -20.33
CA PRO A 666 13.97 20.69 -21.65
C PRO A 666 12.77 19.73 -21.54
N GLN A 667 11.62 20.14 -22.06
CA GLN A 667 10.38 19.39 -21.91
C GLN A 667 10.23 18.40 -23.07
N ILE A 668 10.01 17.13 -22.79
CA ILE A 668 9.62 16.11 -23.76
C ILE A 668 8.10 15.93 -23.75
N TYR A 669 7.49 15.91 -24.93
CA TYR A 669 6.10 15.57 -25.15
C TYR A 669 6.00 14.33 -26.02
N LEU A 670 5.27 13.30 -25.57
CA LEU A 670 4.99 12.09 -26.33
C LEU A 670 3.51 11.69 -26.17
N ALA A 671 2.73 11.89 -27.22
CA ALA A 671 1.35 11.41 -27.35
C ALA A 671 1.26 10.45 -28.55
N PRO A 672 1.21 9.12 -28.33
CA PRO A 672 1.17 8.12 -29.41
C PRO A 672 -0.06 8.21 -30.31
N GLN A 673 -1.16 8.76 -29.79
CA GLN A 673 -2.39 9.09 -30.50
C GLN A 673 -3.04 10.31 -29.83
N GLN A 674 -4.11 10.85 -30.41
CA GLN A 674 -4.83 11.97 -29.80
C GLN A 674 -5.44 11.51 -28.46
N THR A 675 -5.09 12.19 -27.37
CA THR A 675 -5.51 11.87 -26.01
C THR A 675 -6.45 12.96 -25.48
N MET A 676 -7.39 12.61 -24.61
CA MET A 676 -8.24 13.60 -23.93
C MET A 676 -8.06 13.49 -22.41
N LEU A 677 -7.92 14.64 -21.74
CA LEU A 677 -7.92 14.76 -20.28
C LEU A 677 -9.13 15.60 -19.86
N GLY A 678 -10.19 14.95 -19.37
CA GLY A 678 -11.46 15.64 -19.12
C GLY A 678 -11.98 16.31 -20.40
N ALA A 679 -12.02 17.64 -20.42
CA ALA A 679 -12.41 18.45 -21.59
C ALA A 679 -11.25 18.90 -22.49
N ILE A 680 -9.99 18.68 -22.10
CA ILE A 680 -8.80 19.15 -22.81
C ILE A 680 -8.32 18.07 -23.79
N THR A 681 -7.99 18.45 -25.02
CA THR A 681 -7.55 17.55 -26.10
C THR A 681 -6.07 17.72 -26.42
N PHE A 682 -5.34 16.60 -26.46
CA PHE A 682 -3.90 16.51 -26.71
C PHE A 682 -3.65 15.87 -28.07
N PRO A 683 -3.05 16.58 -29.03
CA PRO A 683 -2.80 16.03 -30.36
C PRO A 683 -1.67 14.99 -30.34
N GLN A 684 -1.78 13.97 -31.18
CA GLN A 684 -0.69 13.00 -31.40
C GLN A 684 0.63 13.70 -31.79
N GLY A 685 1.75 13.31 -31.19
CA GLY A 685 3.07 13.80 -31.60
C GLY A 685 4.21 13.50 -30.61
N LEU A 686 5.45 13.68 -31.09
CA LEU A 686 6.69 13.67 -30.31
C LEU A 686 7.44 14.99 -30.55
N PHE A 687 7.63 15.81 -29.52
CA PHE A 687 8.43 17.03 -29.63
C PHE A 687 9.11 17.40 -28.32
N PHE A 688 10.16 18.21 -28.43
CA PHE A 688 10.86 18.84 -27.32
C PHE A 688 10.57 20.35 -27.33
N ASN A 689 10.28 20.92 -26.15
CA ASN A 689 10.18 22.37 -25.95
C ASN A 689 11.32 22.81 -25.03
N THR A 690 12.21 23.67 -25.51
CA THR A 690 13.53 23.83 -24.89
C THR A 690 14.19 25.17 -25.21
N GLY A 691 15.12 25.59 -24.36
CA GLY A 691 16.19 26.50 -24.76
C GLY A 691 17.11 25.81 -25.74
N LEU A 692 17.63 26.54 -26.72
CA LEU A 692 18.51 26.07 -27.77
C LEU A 692 19.78 26.92 -27.75
N ARG A 693 20.94 26.30 -27.50
CA ARG A 693 22.23 26.97 -27.66
C ARG A 693 22.82 26.63 -29.02
N LEU A 694 22.72 27.57 -29.96
CA LEU A 694 23.33 27.53 -31.29
C LEU A 694 24.73 28.13 -31.23
N LEU A 695 25.75 27.29 -31.07
CA LEU A 695 27.14 27.74 -30.89
C LEU A 695 27.26 28.68 -29.67
N PHE A 696 27.44 29.98 -29.91
CA PHE A 696 27.54 31.03 -28.88
C PHE A 696 26.24 31.85 -28.70
N LEU A 697 25.19 31.54 -29.45
CA LEU A 697 23.89 32.23 -29.37
C LEU A 697 22.87 31.38 -28.61
N LYS A 698 22.03 32.03 -27.81
CA LYS A 698 20.88 31.41 -27.14
C LYS A 698 19.60 31.71 -27.93
N ALA A 699 18.73 30.70 -28.04
CA ALA A 699 17.43 30.76 -28.70
C ALA A 699 16.42 29.94 -27.90
N GLN A 700 15.14 30.09 -28.21
CA GLN A 700 14.07 29.20 -27.76
C GLN A 700 13.47 28.51 -28.97
N ALA A 701 13.34 27.19 -28.93
CA ALA A 701 12.85 26.44 -30.09
C ALA A 701 11.94 25.29 -29.68
N LYS A 702 10.99 25.00 -30.56
CA LYS A 702 10.25 23.74 -30.58
C LYS A 702 10.95 22.81 -31.54
N VAL A 703 11.42 21.68 -31.03
CA VAL A 703 12.09 20.64 -31.83
C VAL A 703 11.15 19.45 -31.95
N MET A 704 10.54 19.29 -33.12
CA MET A 704 9.68 18.14 -33.39
C MET A 704 10.52 16.97 -33.91
N VAL A 705 10.30 15.79 -33.34
CA VAL A 705 10.98 14.56 -33.75
C VAL A 705 10.01 13.66 -34.49
N ARG A 706 10.46 13.16 -35.64
CA ARG A 706 9.72 12.20 -36.45
C ARG A 706 10.56 10.92 -36.53
N PRO A 707 10.19 9.84 -35.82
CA PRO A 707 10.98 8.60 -35.66
C PRO A 707 11.46 7.89 -36.94
N SER A 708 11.03 8.32 -38.12
CA SER A 708 11.46 7.79 -39.41
C SER A 708 11.78 8.86 -40.46
N GLN A 709 11.83 10.15 -40.06
CA GLN A 709 12.12 11.28 -40.96
C GLN A 709 13.24 12.19 -40.43
N GLY A 710 13.38 12.35 -39.10
CA GLY A 710 14.38 13.21 -38.46
C GLY A 710 13.76 14.38 -37.68
N LEU A 711 14.43 15.53 -37.65
CA LEU A 711 14.05 16.70 -36.84
C LEU A 711 13.46 17.84 -37.68
N LEU A 712 12.51 18.55 -37.08
CA LEU A 712 12.09 19.88 -37.50
C LEU A 712 12.27 20.85 -36.33
N ILE A 713 12.93 21.97 -36.58
CA ILE A 713 13.27 23.01 -35.60
C ILE A 713 12.60 24.30 -36.05
N ASP A 714 11.79 24.87 -35.17
CA ASP A 714 11.20 26.21 -35.36
C ASP A 714 11.35 26.98 -34.05
N GLY A 715 12.00 28.14 -34.10
CA GLY A 715 12.37 28.88 -32.91
C GLY A 715 12.60 30.36 -33.13
N ALA A 716 12.67 31.09 -32.02
CA ALA A 716 12.98 32.51 -31.99
C ALA A 716 14.26 32.73 -31.18
N MET A 717 15.01 33.78 -31.51
CA MET A 717 16.22 34.15 -30.79
C MET A 717 16.29 35.65 -30.56
N ASP A 718 17.24 36.08 -29.73
CA ASP A 718 17.53 37.50 -29.52
C ASP A 718 18.22 38.11 -30.75
N LYS A 719 18.19 39.44 -30.86
CA LYS A 719 18.89 40.16 -31.93
C LYS A 719 20.38 39.81 -31.92
N ILE A 720 20.92 39.53 -33.10
CA ILE A 720 22.35 39.24 -33.25
C ILE A 720 23.05 40.56 -33.55
N VAL A 721 23.71 41.13 -32.55
CA VAL A 721 24.44 42.41 -32.67
C VAL A 721 25.93 42.15 -32.56
N ILE A 722 26.70 42.58 -33.58
CA ILE A 722 28.16 42.48 -33.58
C ILE A 722 28.77 43.88 -33.72
N GLY A 723 29.57 44.29 -32.74
CA GLY A 723 30.03 45.67 -32.62
C GLY A 723 28.94 46.60 -32.09
N THR A 724 28.15 47.19 -32.99
CA THR A 724 26.99 48.05 -32.65
C THR A 724 25.79 47.67 -33.50
N GLU A 725 24.57 48.03 -33.05
CA GLU A 725 23.35 47.77 -33.84
C GLU A 725 23.39 48.42 -35.22
N THR A 726 24.08 49.56 -35.35
CA THR A 726 24.26 50.26 -36.62
C THR A 726 25.29 49.60 -37.53
N LEU A 727 26.29 48.91 -36.96
CA LEU A 727 27.32 48.23 -37.75
C LEU A 727 26.77 46.95 -38.36
N PHE A 728 26.28 46.05 -37.50
CA PHE A 728 25.77 44.75 -37.89
C PHE A 728 24.71 44.28 -36.89
N CYS A 729 23.48 44.16 -37.37
CA CYS A 729 22.37 43.62 -36.60
C CYS A 729 21.51 42.69 -37.45
N VAL A 730 21.28 41.45 -36.99
CA VAL A 730 20.25 40.57 -37.55
C VAL A 730 19.06 40.55 -36.60
N SER A 731 17.89 40.90 -37.12
CA SER A 731 16.62 41.03 -36.39
C SER A 731 15.47 40.37 -37.15
N SER A 732 14.27 40.37 -36.58
CA SER A 732 13.05 40.00 -37.33
C SER A 732 12.80 40.93 -38.52
N LEU A 733 11.91 40.53 -39.44
CA LEU A 733 11.55 41.34 -40.61
C LEU A 733 10.95 42.72 -40.24
N ASP A 734 10.34 42.86 -39.06
CA ASP A 734 9.84 44.14 -38.54
C ASP A 734 10.89 44.93 -37.71
N GLY A 735 12.08 44.35 -37.49
CA GLY A 735 13.20 44.94 -36.75
C GLY A 735 13.00 45.07 -35.23
N LYS A 736 11.87 44.61 -34.68
CA LYS A 736 11.54 44.79 -33.26
C LYS A 736 12.11 43.69 -32.38
N THR A 737 12.04 42.44 -32.84
CA THR A 737 12.52 41.27 -32.12
C THR A 737 13.78 40.72 -32.79
N GLY A 738 14.35 39.64 -32.26
CA GLY A 738 15.40 38.92 -32.96
C GLY A 738 14.86 38.04 -34.10
N PRO A 739 15.77 37.40 -34.85
CA PRO A 739 15.42 36.60 -36.02
C PRO A 739 14.82 35.24 -35.66
N VAL A 740 14.37 34.50 -36.67
CA VAL A 740 13.76 33.17 -36.54
C VAL A 740 14.78 32.10 -36.88
N VAL A 741 14.87 31.05 -36.07
CA VAL A 741 15.65 29.85 -36.33
C VAL A 741 14.76 28.84 -37.04
N SER A 742 15.19 28.36 -38.20
CA SER A 742 14.53 27.30 -38.96
C SER A 742 15.52 26.18 -39.23
N GLY A 743 15.16 24.94 -38.93
CA GLY A 743 15.99 23.78 -39.22
C GLY A 743 15.18 22.55 -39.60
N ALA A 744 15.68 21.76 -40.54
CA ALA A 744 15.11 20.48 -40.92
C ALA A 744 16.19 19.52 -41.38
N THR A 745 16.12 18.26 -40.96
CA THR A 745 17.07 17.23 -41.41
C THR A 745 16.57 16.45 -42.63
N PHE A 746 15.35 16.73 -43.08
CA PHE A 746 14.72 16.12 -44.25
C PHE A 746 14.15 17.21 -45.17
N ALA A 747 13.90 16.85 -46.44
CA ALA A 747 13.39 17.80 -47.43
C ALA A 747 11.96 18.27 -47.11
N GLN A 748 11.71 19.56 -47.30
CA GLN A 748 10.42 20.21 -47.16
C GLN A 748 10.00 20.87 -48.49
N PRO A 749 9.66 20.08 -49.52
CA PRO A 749 9.44 20.57 -50.88
C PRO A 749 8.31 21.62 -50.98
N GLN A 750 7.40 21.65 -50.01
CA GLN A 750 6.29 22.60 -49.90
C GLN A 750 6.70 24.02 -49.46
N LEU A 751 7.91 24.23 -48.95
CA LEU A 751 8.38 25.54 -48.46
C LEU A 751 9.08 26.35 -49.58
N PRO A 752 9.23 27.68 -49.44
CA PRO A 752 10.08 28.47 -50.33
C PRO A 752 11.58 28.18 -50.08
N GLU A 753 12.42 28.38 -51.09
CA GLU A 753 13.89 28.38 -50.90
C GLU A 753 14.30 29.50 -49.92
N PRO A 754 15.30 29.29 -49.05
CA PRO A 754 16.20 28.13 -48.97
C PRO A 754 15.70 26.95 -48.10
N ARG A 755 14.44 26.97 -47.63
CA ARG A 755 13.92 25.99 -46.65
C ARG A 755 13.52 24.63 -47.25
N ARG A 756 13.68 24.41 -48.56
CA ARG A 756 13.24 23.18 -49.25
C ARG A 756 14.12 21.97 -49.00
N SER A 757 15.43 22.17 -48.97
CA SER A 757 16.40 21.11 -48.68
C SER A 757 16.59 20.99 -47.17
N PRO A 758 17.19 19.90 -46.66
CA PRO A 758 17.69 19.87 -45.29
C PRO A 758 18.56 21.09 -45.02
N HIS A 759 18.26 21.81 -43.95
CA HIS A 759 18.85 23.12 -43.67
C HIS A 759 18.90 23.40 -42.17
N LEU A 760 19.76 24.35 -41.81
CA LEU A 760 19.74 25.03 -40.51
C LEU A 760 20.12 26.49 -40.75
N ILE A 761 19.15 27.38 -40.61
CA ILE A 761 19.29 28.80 -40.96
C ILE A 761 18.69 29.70 -39.89
N VAL A 762 19.21 30.92 -39.84
CA VAL A 762 18.61 32.05 -39.13
C VAL A 762 18.06 33.01 -40.18
N ASP A 763 16.75 33.16 -40.20
CA ASP A 763 16.05 34.02 -41.16
C ASP A 763 15.61 35.32 -40.48
N GLY A 764 15.89 36.44 -41.14
CA GLY A 764 15.57 37.75 -40.61
C GLY A 764 15.86 38.91 -41.55
N SER A 765 15.96 40.11 -40.98
CA SER A 765 16.45 41.32 -41.63
C SER A 765 17.83 41.67 -41.08
N LEU A 766 18.82 41.77 -41.96
CA LEU A 766 20.14 42.31 -41.68
C LEU A 766 20.13 43.83 -41.85
N ASP A 767 20.60 44.54 -40.83
CA ASP A 767 21.03 45.94 -40.89
C ASP A 767 22.57 45.98 -40.92
N LEU A 768 23.13 46.51 -42.01
CA LEU A 768 24.55 46.68 -42.22
C LEU A 768 24.83 48.15 -42.52
N LEU A 769 25.46 48.86 -41.58
CA LEU A 769 25.82 50.28 -41.71
C LEU A 769 24.67 51.18 -42.23
N GLY A 770 23.44 50.90 -41.79
CA GLY A 770 22.22 51.64 -42.12
C GLY A 770 21.43 51.11 -43.33
N ILE A 771 21.86 50.01 -43.96
CA ILE A 771 21.10 49.35 -45.03
C ILE A 771 20.43 48.10 -44.50
N LYS A 772 19.09 48.02 -44.66
CA LYS A 772 18.26 46.90 -44.25
C LYS A 772 17.87 45.99 -45.42
N ARG A 773 18.10 44.68 -45.29
CA ARG A 773 17.72 43.65 -46.26
C ARG A 773 17.32 42.35 -45.58
N ALA A 774 16.35 41.63 -46.17
CA ALA A 774 16.06 40.26 -45.78
C ALA A 774 17.29 39.39 -46.05
N VAL A 775 17.61 38.50 -45.11
CA VAL A 775 18.77 37.61 -45.19
C VAL A 775 18.42 36.24 -44.62
N SER A 776 18.99 35.20 -45.21
CA SER A 776 19.05 33.86 -44.65
C SER A 776 20.50 33.56 -44.29
N VAL A 777 20.77 33.37 -43.00
CA VAL A 777 22.10 33.09 -42.48
C VAL A 777 22.22 31.59 -42.23
N SER A 778 23.07 30.91 -43.00
CA SER A 778 23.34 29.49 -42.83
C SER A 778 24.20 29.23 -41.60
N VAL A 779 23.82 28.24 -40.80
CA VAL A 779 24.59 27.79 -39.63
C VAL A 779 25.46 26.59 -40.04
N THR A 780 26.77 26.69 -39.84
CA THR A 780 27.72 25.63 -40.14
C THR A 780 28.68 25.40 -38.98
N LYS A 781 29.49 24.35 -39.08
CA LYS A 781 30.55 24.02 -38.10
C LYS A 781 31.59 25.12 -37.94
N GLN A 782 31.78 25.94 -38.99
CA GLN A 782 32.74 27.04 -38.99
C GLN A 782 32.14 28.36 -38.49
N GLY A 783 30.83 28.43 -38.23
CA GLY A 783 30.14 29.64 -37.78
C GLY A 783 28.90 29.93 -38.61
N PHE A 784 28.58 31.22 -38.75
CA PHE A 784 27.42 31.70 -39.49
C PHE A 784 27.87 32.31 -40.82
N LEU A 785 27.18 31.97 -41.92
CA LEU A 785 27.48 32.47 -43.25
C LEU A 785 26.24 33.10 -43.88
N PHE A 786 26.41 34.22 -44.56
CA PHE A 786 25.35 34.88 -45.31
C PHE A 786 25.91 35.56 -46.56
N THR A 787 25.02 35.84 -47.51
CA THR A 787 25.36 36.51 -48.76
C THR A 787 24.34 37.59 -49.04
N LEU A 788 24.79 38.76 -49.51
CA LEU A 788 23.97 39.86 -49.97
C LEU A 788 24.31 40.15 -51.44
N LYS A 789 23.38 39.85 -52.35
CA LYS A 789 23.55 40.08 -53.78
C LYS A 789 22.45 40.99 -54.33
N GLY A 790 22.82 41.86 -55.27
CA GLY A 790 21.92 42.75 -56.01
C GLY A 790 21.80 44.16 -55.42
N SER A 791 20.72 44.86 -55.76
CA SER A 791 20.52 46.26 -55.39
C SER A 791 20.18 46.42 -53.90
N ILE A 792 21.11 47.02 -53.15
CA ILE A 792 20.99 47.20 -51.69
C ILE A 792 20.56 48.62 -51.30
N ALA A 793 20.80 49.61 -52.17
CA ALA A 793 20.24 50.96 -52.06
C ALA A 793 20.13 51.60 -53.46
N SER A 794 19.53 52.79 -53.53
CA SER A 794 19.52 53.59 -54.78
C SER A 794 20.96 53.85 -55.22
N LEU A 795 21.30 53.50 -56.46
CA LEU A 795 22.66 53.59 -57.03
C LEU A 795 23.70 52.70 -56.33
N LEU A 796 23.31 51.66 -55.59
CA LEU A 796 24.26 50.77 -54.93
C LEU A 796 23.87 49.30 -55.13
N ASP A 797 24.69 48.60 -55.93
CA ASP A 797 24.63 47.15 -56.10
C ASP A 797 25.75 46.48 -55.29
N ALA A 798 25.44 45.33 -54.71
CA ALA A 798 26.34 44.60 -53.85
C ALA A 798 26.48 43.13 -54.27
N ASP A 799 27.69 42.61 -54.13
CA ASP A 799 27.96 41.18 -54.06
C ASP A 799 28.89 40.96 -52.85
N LEU A 800 28.29 40.75 -51.69
CA LEU A 800 28.98 40.64 -50.41
C LEU A 800 28.76 39.28 -49.80
N ASP A 801 29.84 38.68 -49.32
CA ASP A 801 29.80 37.49 -48.48
C ASP A 801 30.22 37.86 -47.06
N GLY A 802 29.48 37.35 -46.09
CA GLY A 802 29.67 37.63 -44.68
C GLY A 802 29.77 36.35 -43.87
N THR A 803 30.68 36.36 -42.91
CA THR A 803 30.88 35.28 -41.95
C THR A 803 31.06 35.83 -40.54
N PHE A 804 30.51 35.14 -39.55
CA PHE A 804 30.80 35.43 -38.15
C PHE A 804 30.88 34.17 -37.31
N THR A 805 31.88 34.12 -36.42
CA THR A 805 32.17 32.94 -35.56
C THR A 805 32.02 33.24 -34.07
N GLY A 806 31.62 34.47 -33.74
CA GLY A 806 31.36 34.95 -32.39
C GLY A 806 30.83 36.38 -32.41
N LEU A 807 30.32 36.87 -31.28
CA LEU A 807 29.85 38.26 -31.13
C LEU A 807 30.97 39.31 -31.22
N LYS A 808 32.23 38.87 -31.34
CA LYS A 808 33.43 39.70 -31.51
C LYS A 808 34.29 39.28 -32.72
N ALA A 809 33.71 38.52 -33.64
CA ALA A 809 34.41 37.97 -34.80
C ALA A 809 33.49 38.00 -36.03
N LEU A 810 33.55 39.10 -36.80
CA LEU A 810 32.78 39.32 -38.03
C LEU A 810 33.73 39.66 -39.17
N ASN A 811 33.47 39.09 -40.34
CA ASN A 811 34.15 39.44 -41.57
C ASN A 811 33.13 39.48 -42.72
N ILE A 812 32.94 40.67 -43.28
CA ILE A 812 32.13 40.91 -44.47
C ILE A 812 33.07 41.46 -45.53
N GLY A 813 33.08 40.85 -46.69
CA GLY A 813 33.92 41.26 -47.80
C GLY A 813 33.24 41.00 -49.13
N GLY A 814 33.53 41.84 -50.10
CA GLY A 814 33.04 41.65 -51.45
C GLY A 814 33.16 42.89 -52.30
N HIS A 815 32.33 42.96 -53.33
CA HIS A 815 32.34 44.04 -54.29
C HIS A 815 31.08 44.90 -54.14
N LEU A 816 31.25 46.22 -54.12
CA LEU A 816 30.17 47.18 -54.27
C LEU A 816 30.34 47.92 -55.59
N ASN A 817 29.24 48.13 -56.29
CA ASN A 817 29.18 48.97 -57.47
C ASN A 817 28.27 50.18 -57.19
N VAL A 818 28.86 51.37 -57.28
CA VAL A 818 28.16 52.63 -57.09
C VAL A 818 27.78 53.21 -58.44
N GLY A 819 26.48 53.39 -58.69
CA GLY A 819 25.98 54.11 -59.85
C GLY A 819 26.42 55.56 -59.83
N LEU A 820 26.97 56.03 -60.94
CA LEU A 820 27.38 57.41 -61.14
C LEU A 820 26.48 58.07 -62.19
N ASP A 821 26.49 59.40 -62.23
CA ASP A 821 25.72 60.19 -63.19
C ASP A 821 26.60 61.33 -63.75
N THR A 822 26.03 62.50 -63.94
CA THR A 822 26.65 63.66 -64.57
C THR A 822 27.33 64.54 -63.53
N PHE A 823 28.63 64.74 -63.70
CA PHE A 823 29.47 65.64 -62.91
C PHE A 823 29.55 67.00 -63.57
N ASP A 824 29.15 68.04 -62.84
CA ASP A 824 29.41 69.44 -63.21
C ASP A 824 30.74 69.90 -62.59
N LEU A 825 31.73 70.16 -63.43
CA LEU A 825 33.07 70.61 -63.05
C LEU A 825 33.24 72.13 -63.18
N GLY A 826 32.13 72.88 -63.34
CA GLY A 826 32.15 74.33 -63.49
C GLY A 826 32.73 74.75 -64.85
N PRO A 827 33.74 75.64 -64.90
CA PRO A 827 34.34 76.10 -66.16
C PRO A 827 34.90 74.98 -67.04
N LEU A 828 35.30 73.85 -66.42
CA LEU A 828 35.87 72.70 -67.12
C LEU A 828 34.82 71.85 -67.87
N GLY A 829 33.52 72.12 -67.70
CA GLY A 829 32.43 71.42 -68.38
C GLY A 829 31.76 70.31 -67.58
N LYS A 830 30.98 69.47 -68.27
CA LYS A 830 30.17 68.38 -67.71
C LYS A 830 30.61 67.02 -68.25
N ILE A 831 30.69 66.04 -67.35
CA ILE A 831 31.11 64.66 -67.66
C ILE A 831 30.03 63.70 -67.20
N THR A 832 29.59 62.78 -68.08
CA THR A 832 28.65 61.71 -67.71
C THR A 832 29.41 60.39 -67.61
N ILE A 833 29.29 59.70 -66.48
CA ILE A 833 29.89 58.36 -66.28
C ILE A 833 28.76 57.36 -66.04
N THR A 834 28.50 56.50 -67.03
CA THR A 834 27.40 55.51 -66.95
C THR A 834 27.85 54.14 -66.43
N THR A 835 29.15 53.89 -66.34
CA THR A 835 29.69 52.58 -65.90
C THR A 835 29.71 52.40 -64.38
N GLY A 836 29.49 53.46 -63.61
CA GLY A 836 29.63 53.43 -62.16
C GLY A 836 31.09 53.41 -61.67
N ALA A 837 31.24 53.31 -60.36
CA ALA A 837 32.50 53.06 -59.66
C ALA A 837 32.39 51.75 -58.88
N GLY A 838 33.16 50.74 -59.31
CA GLY A 838 33.24 49.44 -58.66
C GLY A 838 34.41 49.38 -57.70
N GLY A 839 34.22 48.78 -56.53
CA GLY A 839 35.28 48.68 -55.52
C GLY A 839 35.11 47.55 -54.52
N GLU A 840 36.21 47.24 -53.87
CA GLU A 840 36.23 46.34 -52.72
C GLU A 840 35.67 47.04 -51.49
N PHE A 841 34.77 46.35 -50.81
CA PHE A 841 34.20 46.75 -49.53
C PHE A 841 34.53 45.70 -48.49
N ARG A 842 34.97 46.14 -47.31
CA ARG A 842 35.16 45.26 -46.17
C ARG A 842 34.64 45.86 -44.88
N VAL A 843 34.05 45.00 -44.05
CA VAL A 843 33.71 45.26 -42.65
C VAL A 843 34.29 44.13 -41.80
N GLY A 844 34.98 44.47 -40.73
CA GLY A 844 35.62 43.51 -39.84
C GLY A 844 35.45 43.87 -38.38
N VAL A 845 35.19 42.86 -37.55
CA VAL A 845 35.27 42.93 -36.08
C VAL A 845 36.17 41.80 -35.62
N VAL A 846 37.24 42.14 -34.88
CA VAL A 846 38.16 41.17 -34.25
C VAL A 846 38.45 41.63 -32.83
N GLY A 847 37.85 40.95 -31.86
CA GLY A 847 37.91 41.38 -30.45
C GLY A 847 37.19 42.73 -30.27
N GLU A 848 37.92 43.74 -29.83
CA GLU A 848 37.42 45.12 -29.70
C GLU A 848 37.73 45.99 -30.93
N ALA A 849 38.51 45.47 -31.90
CA ALA A 849 38.85 46.21 -33.11
C ALA A 849 37.71 46.13 -34.12
N ILE A 850 37.18 47.28 -34.52
CA ILE A 850 36.08 47.44 -35.48
C ILE A 850 36.57 48.32 -36.64
N GLY A 851 36.38 47.88 -37.88
CA GLY A 851 36.74 48.68 -39.05
C GLY A 851 35.84 48.39 -40.24
N ALA A 852 35.59 49.43 -41.04
CA ALA A 852 34.90 49.34 -42.32
C ALA A 852 35.58 50.28 -43.33
N TRP A 853 35.76 49.85 -44.56
CA TRP A 853 36.39 50.67 -45.60
C TRP A 853 35.92 50.30 -47.00
N PHE A 854 36.07 51.25 -47.91
CA PHE A 854 35.83 51.07 -49.33
C PHE A 854 37.06 51.56 -50.13
N ALA A 855 37.44 50.80 -51.15
CA ALA A 855 38.44 51.20 -52.12
C ALA A 855 37.97 50.78 -53.52
N GLY A 856 37.91 51.73 -54.44
CA GLY A 856 37.30 51.48 -55.75
C GLY A 856 38.07 52.12 -56.89
N SER A 857 37.52 51.93 -58.07
CA SER A 857 38.01 52.57 -59.30
C SER A 857 36.87 52.75 -60.28
N PHE A 858 37.08 53.62 -61.26
CA PHE A 858 36.13 53.82 -62.34
C PHE A 858 36.87 53.98 -63.67
N ALA A 859 36.22 53.61 -64.76
CA ALA A 859 36.76 53.80 -66.09
C ALA A 859 36.37 55.18 -66.62
N PHE A 860 37.35 55.93 -67.12
CA PHE A 860 37.13 57.23 -67.77
C PHE A 860 38.13 57.43 -68.92
N ALA A 861 37.63 57.83 -70.08
CA ALA A 861 38.43 58.11 -71.29
C ALA A 861 39.45 56.99 -71.66
N GLY A 862 39.06 55.72 -71.49
CA GLY A 862 39.90 54.56 -71.78
C GLY A 862 40.97 54.24 -70.72
N GLN A 863 40.96 54.94 -69.57
CA GLN A 863 41.84 54.68 -68.43
C GLN A 863 41.04 54.28 -67.19
N THR A 864 41.66 53.51 -66.30
CA THR A 864 41.10 53.20 -64.98
C THR A 864 41.66 54.18 -63.96
N LEU A 865 40.79 54.98 -63.36
CA LEU A 865 41.15 55.92 -62.30
C LEU A 865 40.84 55.28 -60.95
N THR A 866 41.86 55.13 -60.11
CA THR A 866 41.73 54.58 -58.76
C THR A 866 41.26 55.63 -57.77
N LEU A 867 40.30 55.27 -56.94
CA LEU A 867 39.87 56.09 -55.81
C LEU A 867 40.71 55.72 -54.58
N PRO A 868 41.16 56.69 -53.77
CA PRO A 868 41.86 56.39 -52.53
C PRO A 868 40.93 55.61 -51.59
N ARG A 869 41.50 54.66 -50.85
CA ARG A 869 40.77 53.99 -49.77
C ARG A 869 40.33 55.03 -48.75
N PHE A 870 39.07 54.96 -48.34
CA PHE A 870 38.57 55.71 -47.20
C PHE A 870 37.85 54.79 -46.23
N ASP A 871 37.97 55.10 -44.95
CA ASP A 871 37.30 54.38 -43.89
C ASP A 871 35.86 54.90 -43.75
N LEU A 872 34.95 53.99 -43.45
CA LEU A 872 33.55 54.29 -43.17
C LEU A 872 33.37 54.41 -41.66
N ASP A 873 32.52 55.35 -41.23
CA ASP A 873 32.20 55.48 -39.81
C ASP A 873 31.31 54.30 -39.38
N THR A 874 31.86 53.46 -38.50
CA THR A 874 31.23 52.24 -38.00
C THR A 874 30.18 52.50 -36.92
N ARG A 875 30.05 53.76 -36.46
CA ARG A 875 29.08 54.18 -35.44
C ARG A 875 27.85 54.87 -36.03
N THR A 876 27.84 55.12 -37.33
CA THR A 876 26.75 55.81 -38.03
C THR A 876 26.32 55.05 -39.29
N GLU A 877 25.19 55.46 -39.87
CA GLU A 877 24.66 54.91 -41.13
C GLU A 877 25.50 55.39 -42.32
N SER A 878 26.65 54.76 -42.52
CA SER A 878 27.64 55.18 -43.53
C SER A 878 27.35 54.69 -44.94
N LEU A 879 26.71 53.52 -45.11
CA LEU A 879 26.44 52.98 -46.44
C LEU A 879 25.42 53.80 -47.26
N PRO A 880 24.34 54.36 -46.68
CA PRO A 880 23.46 55.28 -47.40
C PRO A 880 24.18 56.52 -47.97
N LYS A 881 25.29 56.94 -47.35
CA LYS A 881 26.10 58.10 -47.77
C LYS A 881 27.23 57.72 -48.73
N LEU A 882 27.46 56.41 -48.95
CA LEU A 882 28.58 55.91 -49.74
C LEU A 882 28.56 56.47 -51.17
N ALA A 883 27.38 56.50 -51.81
CA ALA A 883 27.26 56.99 -53.18
C ALA A 883 27.69 58.47 -53.32
N ALA A 884 27.27 59.32 -52.38
CA ALA A 884 27.68 60.73 -52.36
C ALA A 884 29.19 60.89 -52.12
N ASN A 885 29.75 60.14 -51.16
CA ASN A 885 31.19 60.18 -50.88
C ASN A 885 32.03 59.72 -52.08
N VAL A 886 31.60 58.65 -52.76
CA VAL A 886 32.24 58.16 -53.98
C VAL A 886 32.09 59.18 -55.11
N PHE A 887 30.94 59.84 -55.24
CA PHE A 887 30.75 60.92 -56.20
C PHE A 887 31.76 62.06 -55.98
N ASP A 888 31.96 62.52 -54.75
CA ASP A 888 32.93 63.59 -54.46
C ASP A 888 34.38 63.15 -54.73
N LEU A 889 34.72 61.89 -54.44
CA LEU A 889 36.04 61.33 -54.75
C LEU A 889 36.26 61.18 -56.25
N VAL A 890 35.24 60.76 -57.00
CA VAL A 890 35.29 60.70 -58.47
C VAL A 890 35.43 62.11 -59.04
N LYS A 891 34.67 63.08 -58.55
CA LYS A 891 34.80 64.49 -58.96
C LYS A 891 36.22 65.01 -58.73
N THR A 892 36.79 64.71 -57.58
CA THR A 892 38.18 65.08 -57.24
C THR A 892 39.19 64.40 -58.17
N ALA A 893 39.02 63.10 -58.43
CA ALA A 893 39.87 62.34 -59.34
C ALA A 893 39.77 62.86 -60.79
N LEU A 894 38.58 63.25 -61.24
CA LEU A 894 38.36 63.89 -62.55
C LEU A 894 39.05 65.26 -62.62
N LEU A 895 38.87 66.12 -61.61
CA LEU A 895 39.52 67.43 -61.56
C LEU A 895 41.05 67.29 -61.57
N ASP A 896 41.59 66.33 -60.82
CA ASP A 896 43.02 66.03 -60.80
C ASP A 896 43.51 65.50 -62.16
N PHE A 897 42.77 64.57 -62.75
CA PHE A 897 43.06 64.00 -64.07
C PHE A 897 43.06 65.05 -65.19
N LEU A 898 42.22 66.09 -65.05
CA LEU A 898 42.04 67.18 -66.00
C LEU A 898 42.93 68.41 -65.73
N LYS A 899 43.86 68.36 -64.77
CA LYS A 899 44.84 69.45 -64.53
C LYS A 899 45.74 69.75 -65.73
N ASP A 900 45.90 68.79 -66.62
CA ASP A 900 46.63 68.93 -67.87
C ASP A 900 45.73 69.60 -68.93
N ALA A 901 46.11 70.83 -69.31
CA ALA A 901 45.36 71.67 -70.24
C ALA A 901 45.22 71.05 -71.65
N GLU A 902 46.25 70.35 -72.14
CA GLU A 902 46.22 69.70 -73.46
C GLU A 902 45.30 68.48 -73.43
N ARG A 903 45.38 67.68 -72.35
CA ARG A 903 44.49 66.54 -72.13
C ARG A 903 43.04 66.97 -72.03
N TRP A 904 42.75 68.01 -71.25
CA TRP A 904 41.39 68.54 -71.10
C TRP A 904 40.84 69.02 -72.45
N ALA A 905 41.61 69.81 -73.21
CA ALA A 905 41.17 70.32 -74.52
C ALA A 905 40.87 69.18 -75.50
N LYS A 906 41.68 68.11 -75.49
CA LYS A 906 41.43 66.90 -76.28
C LYS A 906 40.12 66.20 -75.92
N LEU A 907 39.82 66.05 -74.62
CA LEU A 907 38.58 65.40 -74.18
C LEU A 907 37.33 66.23 -74.47
N VAL A 908 37.45 67.57 -74.51
CA VAL A 908 36.38 68.46 -75.01
C VAL A 908 36.18 68.26 -76.52
N ALA A 909 37.27 68.19 -77.30
CA ALA A 909 37.20 67.97 -78.75
C ALA A 909 36.65 66.59 -79.14
N ASP A 910 36.94 65.56 -78.33
CA ASP A 910 36.43 64.20 -78.49
C ASP A 910 34.96 64.05 -78.02
N GLY A 911 34.34 65.13 -77.52
CA GLY A 911 32.94 65.15 -77.07
C GLY A 911 32.69 64.42 -75.74
N ILE A 912 33.76 64.00 -75.06
CA ILE A 912 33.69 63.32 -73.75
C ILE A 912 33.33 64.32 -72.65
N ILE A 913 33.80 65.57 -72.77
CA ILE A 913 33.42 66.69 -71.91
C ILE A 913 32.47 67.61 -72.69
N SER A 914 31.31 67.89 -72.11
CA SER A 914 30.26 68.73 -72.72
C SER A 914 30.08 70.05 -71.96
N GLY A 915 29.31 70.99 -72.52
CA GLY A 915 28.91 72.21 -71.80
C GLY A 915 29.95 73.35 -71.76
N VAL A 916 31.09 73.20 -72.44
CA VAL A 916 32.12 74.26 -72.58
C VAL A 916 31.79 75.11 -73.81
N LYS A 917 31.53 76.42 -73.61
CA LYS A 917 31.15 77.35 -74.69
C LYS A 917 32.34 78.09 -75.32
N ASP A 918 33.39 78.32 -74.54
CA ASP A 918 34.58 79.06 -74.96
C ASP A 918 35.84 78.37 -74.41
N VAL A 919 36.47 77.55 -75.26
CA VAL A 919 37.65 76.75 -74.89
C VAL A 919 38.87 77.63 -74.62
N GLU A 920 39.02 78.73 -75.37
CA GLU A 920 40.16 79.66 -75.22
C GLU A 920 40.09 80.41 -73.89
N ALA A 921 38.88 80.85 -73.48
CA ALA A 921 38.67 81.48 -72.17
C ALA A 921 39.00 80.53 -71.01
N VAL A 922 38.63 79.26 -71.08
CA VAL A 922 38.94 78.29 -70.00
C VAL A 922 40.44 78.01 -69.91
N LEU A 923 41.15 77.88 -71.03
CA LEU A 923 42.62 77.71 -71.06
C LEU A 923 43.35 78.90 -70.43
N ARG A 924 42.87 80.13 -70.67
CA ARG A 924 43.47 81.33 -70.08
C ARG A 924 43.09 81.51 -68.61
N ASP A 925 41.80 81.40 -68.29
CA ASP A 925 41.27 81.84 -67.01
C ASP A 925 41.33 80.73 -65.94
N THR A 926 41.26 79.44 -66.34
CA THR A 926 41.33 78.29 -65.43
C THR A 926 42.68 77.58 -65.44
N PHE A 927 43.34 77.45 -66.61
CA PHE A 927 44.66 76.81 -66.73
C PHE A 927 45.84 77.81 -66.75
N HIS A 928 45.57 79.12 -66.69
CA HIS A 928 46.58 80.19 -66.66
C HIS A 928 47.56 80.17 -67.85
N LYS A 929 47.12 79.70 -69.02
CA LYS A 929 47.90 79.74 -70.27
C LYS A 929 47.87 81.14 -70.88
N SER A 930 48.98 81.56 -71.49
CA SER A 930 49.00 82.80 -72.29
C SER A 930 48.13 82.67 -73.54
N LEU A 931 47.74 83.79 -74.16
CA LEU A 931 46.89 83.79 -75.36
C LEU A 931 47.49 82.97 -76.51
N ASP A 932 48.81 83.05 -76.69
CA ASP A 932 49.53 82.31 -77.74
C ASP A 932 49.60 80.80 -77.44
N GLU A 933 49.79 80.41 -76.17
CA GLU A 933 49.76 79.01 -75.75
C GLU A 933 48.35 78.41 -75.85
N ALA A 934 47.31 79.16 -75.46
CA ALA A 934 45.92 78.72 -75.55
C ALA A 934 45.50 78.50 -77.02
N LYS A 935 45.86 79.41 -77.93
CA LYS A 935 45.62 79.26 -79.37
C LYS A 935 46.34 78.07 -79.96
N LYS A 936 47.60 77.83 -79.57
CA LYS A 936 48.37 76.67 -80.01
C LYS A 936 47.71 75.36 -79.59
N ILE A 937 47.27 75.25 -78.33
CA ILE A 937 46.55 74.06 -77.83
C ILE A 937 45.21 73.88 -78.59
N VAL A 938 44.46 74.96 -78.82
CA VAL A 938 43.22 74.89 -79.61
C VAL A 938 43.52 74.46 -81.05
N ASP A 939 44.53 75.02 -81.71
CA ASP A 939 44.91 74.70 -83.09
C ASP A 939 45.41 73.24 -83.25
N GLU A 940 46.18 72.73 -82.30
CA GLU A 940 46.68 71.34 -82.28
C GLU A 940 45.56 70.32 -82.10
N VAL A 941 44.47 70.70 -81.42
CA VAL A 941 43.35 69.82 -81.09
C VAL A 941 42.14 70.05 -82.04
N SER A 942 42.08 71.18 -82.74
CA SER A 942 40.95 71.62 -83.57
C SER A 942 40.88 71.04 -84.98
N GLY A 943 41.55 69.92 -85.23
CA GLY A 943 41.21 69.05 -86.37
C GLY A 943 39.74 68.61 -86.41
N LYS A 944 38.97 68.81 -85.32
CA LYS A 944 37.54 68.43 -85.21
C LYS A 944 36.59 69.42 -84.48
N VAL A 945 37.02 70.61 -84.01
CA VAL A 945 36.22 71.45 -83.06
C VAL A 945 35.34 72.54 -83.74
N LYS A 946 35.19 72.54 -85.07
CA LYS A 946 34.56 73.68 -85.80
C LYS A 946 33.02 73.73 -85.85
N THR A 947 32.28 72.99 -85.04
CA THR A 947 30.80 73.03 -85.07
C THR A 947 30.19 73.02 -83.66
N CYS A 948 30.10 74.18 -83.01
CA CYS A 948 29.14 74.43 -81.94
C CYS A 948 28.86 75.93 -81.67
N ALA A 949 28.98 76.80 -82.68
CA ALA A 949 28.57 78.20 -82.58
C ALA A 949 27.64 78.58 -83.75
N MET A 950 26.33 78.44 -83.54
CA MET A 950 25.31 79.37 -84.07
C MET A 950 23.90 79.01 -83.55
N THR A 951 23.07 80.04 -83.37
CA THR A 951 21.73 80.16 -82.76
C THR A 951 21.76 80.34 -81.22
N THR A 952 21.37 81.48 -80.64
CA THR A 952 20.17 82.28 -80.93
C THR A 952 20.34 83.73 -80.43
N ALA A 953 20.02 84.71 -81.26
CA ALA A 953 19.71 86.09 -80.85
C ALA A 953 18.43 86.52 -81.57
N ALA A 954 17.34 86.70 -80.83
CA ALA A 954 16.22 87.60 -81.16
C ALA A 954 15.28 87.82 -79.94
N SER A 955 15.10 89.10 -79.57
CA SER A 955 14.02 89.74 -78.74
C SER A 955 13.87 89.28 -77.27
N ILE A 956 14.08 90.05 -76.20
CA ILE A 956 13.59 91.41 -75.79
C ILE A 956 12.08 91.60 -75.97
N LEU A 957 11.30 91.18 -74.96
CA LEU A 957 10.45 92.02 -74.11
C LEU A 957 10.12 91.27 -72.81
#